data_AF-A0A2G8TAV2-F1
#
_entry.id   AF-A0A2G8TAV2-F1
#
_cell.length_a   1.000
_cell.length_b   1.000
_cell.length_c   1.000
_cell.angle_alpha   90.00
_cell.angle_beta   90.00
_cell.angle_gamma   90.00
#
_symmetry.space_group_name_H-M   'P 1'
#
loop_
_entity.id
_entity.type
_entity.pdbx_description
1 polymer ?
#
loop_
_entity_poly.entity_id
_entity_poly.type
_entity_poly.pdbx_seq_one_letter_code
_entity_poly.pdbx_strand_id
1 'polypeptide(L)'
;MNKQNDSARAPRAPIALWGGLECTVNRVRDNYFSQLDRNGHAARMQDLERFASLGVRALRYPVLWERTAPNGLAEADWTWPDERLPALREFGVTPIVGLLHHGSGPRHTSLVDPAFAEQLAGFAGAVADRYPWVEYYTPVNEPLTTARFSGLAGVWYPHGRDDRIFVQALLNQCRAVVLSMRAIRRVNPNAKLVQTDDLSKTYATRQLVKLSTFFNERRWLSWDLLCGKVDTAHPLWDYLADTGVDVAELHWFRDNPCPPDIIGVNYYATSERWLDHRLHRYPPQYCHTYQGIAHADMETARVLATPTAGIGPLLREVWDRYGLPVAVTEAHIDANREDQLRWLLEIWNAANMERTDGADIRAVTVWALLGSYDWNCLVTENKGYYEPGPYDVRAAQPRPTAVAGMMRELASGRPLSNPVLQGQGWWRRAGRFLAQPVAAPAAVADLSAFRENGRSKFLQPILITGATGTLGGAFARACERRNLAYRIITRAEMDMADPASVEAAFARYRPWAVINAGGYVKVDQAESEVQRCFRENTLAPTIVGLACIRHDVRFVTFSSDLVFDGKRAVPYVESDRTAPLGVYGQSKADAEQRVLDADPNALVIRSSSFFGLWDQHNFVTQALDALDNGAPFVAASDITVSPTYVPDLVDTALDLMIDKEKGIWHLTNCTAVTWAQLAAMAADVAGVDAALLEPRPAARLGHSALRPVYSALGSERGVLLPPLEDALERYASMRPARNGASAVSAYR
;
A
#
# COMPACT_ATOMS: atom_id res chain seq x y z
N MET A 1 -54.21 23.20 -2.27
CA MET A 1 -54.41 21.73 -2.13
C MET A 1 -53.68 21.11 -3.31
N ASN A 2 -52.58 20.37 -3.21
CA ASN A 2 -52.19 19.36 -2.23
C ASN A 2 -50.82 19.64 -1.59
N LYS A 3 -50.83 19.84 -0.26
CA LYS A 3 -49.73 19.46 0.63
C LYS A 3 -50.08 18.06 1.13
N GLN A 4 -49.45 17.00 0.61
CA GLN A 4 -49.48 15.67 1.23
C GLN A 4 -48.51 14.71 0.50
N ASN A 5 -47.28 14.63 1.01
CA ASN A 5 -46.54 13.39 1.31
C ASN A 5 -45.05 13.69 1.56
N ASP A 6 -44.77 14.53 2.55
CA ASP A 6 -43.53 14.35 3.32
C ASP A 6 -43.85 13.32 4.40
N SER A 7 -43.89 12.04 4.02
CA SER A 7 -43.69 10.99 5.00
C SER A 7 -42.25 11.15 5.49
N ALA A 8 -42.10 11.39 6.79
CA ALA A 8 -40.81 11.45 7.44
C ALA A 8 -40.03 10.17 7.11
N ARG A 9 -39.11 10.25 6.13
CA ARG A 9 -38.14 9.18 5.86
C ARG A 9 -37.40 8.95 7.17
N ALA A 10 -37.53 7.75 7.72
CA ALA A 10 -36.73 7.33 8.87
C ALA A 10 -35.27 7.71 8.63
N PRO A 11 -34.54 8.22 9.64
CA PRO A 11 -33.16 8.63 9.46
C PRO A 11 -32.37 7.47 8.85
N ARG A 12 -31.86 7.69 7.63
CA ARG A 12 -31.03 6.73 6.90
C ARG A 12 -29.84 6.38 7.81
N ALA A 13 -29.64 5.10 8.10
CA ALA A 13 -28.52 4.63 8.92
C ALA A 13 -27.18 5.23 8.42
N PRO A 14 -26.21 5.53 9.29
CA PRO A 14 -24.90 6.00 8.84
C PRO A 14 -24.27 4.98 7.88
N ILE A 15 -23.43 5.47 6.96
CA ILE A 15 -22.66 4.58 6.09
C ILE A 15 -21.82 3.63 6.95
N ALA A 16 -21.82 2.34 6.62
CA ALA A 16 -21.08 1.35 7.37
C ALA A 16 -19.60 1.33 6.96
N LEU A 17 -18.71 1.14 7.94
CA LEU A 17 -17.33 0.75 7.69
C LEU A 17 -17.24 -0.77 7.65
N TRP A 18 -16.75 -1.32 6.55
CA TRP A 18 -16.43 -2.74 6.39
C TRP A 18 -14.92 -2.95 6.35
N GLY A 19 -14.47 -4.16 6.66
CA GLY A 19 -13.11 -4.60 6.40
C GLY A 19 -13.08 -5.67 5.31
N GLY A 20 -11.94 -5.81 4.64
CA GLY A 20 -11.72 -6.92 3.70
C GLY A 20 -10.31 -7.47 3.82
N LEU A 21 -10.19 -8.79 3.71
CA LEU A 21 -8.91 -9.48 3.58
C LEU A 21 -8.56 -9.65 2.11
N GLU A 22 -7.27 -9.51 1.81
CA GLU A 22 -6.71 -10.10 0.61
C GLU A 22 -6.51 -11.61 0.88
N CYS A 23 -7.29 -12.44 0.19
CA CYS A 23 -7.34 -13.88 0.37
C CYS A 23 -7.17 -14.68 -0.94
N THR A 24 -6.80 -14.03 -2.03
CA THR A 24 -6.60 -14.60 -3.35
C THR A 24 -5.77 -15.89 -3.29
N VAL A 25 -6.26 -16.90 -4.00
CA VAL A 25 -5.55 -18.16 -4.29
C VAL A 25 -5.39 -18.21 -5.80
N ASN A 26 -4.36 -17.52 -6.30
CA ASN A 26 -4.14 -17.40 -7.73
C ASN A 26 -3.41 -18.64 -8.26
N ARG A 27 -3.82 -19.12 -9.44
CA ARG A 27 -3.16 -20.22 -10.16
C ARG A 27 -2.47 -19.69 -11.41
N VAL A 28 -1.15 -19.90 -11.48
CA VAL A 28 -0.35 -19.60 -12.67
C VAL A 28 0.39 -20.85 -13.07
N ARG A 29 -0.01 -21.43 -14.20
CA ARG A 29 0.43 -22.76 -14.66
C ARG A 29 0.15 -23.79 -13.55
N ASP A 30 1.21 -24.37 -12.98
CA ASP A 30 1.16 -25.36 -11.90
C ASP A 30 1.36 -24.77 -10.50
N ASN A 31 1.63 -23.47 -10.39
CA ASN A 31 1.89 -22.82 -9.12
C ASN A 31 0.61 -22.18 -8.57
N TYR A 32 0.43 -22.31 -7.26
CA TYR A 32 -0.61 -21.63 -6.50
C TYR A 32 0.04 -20.61 -5.56
N PHE A 33 -0.51 -19.41 -5.55
CA PHE A 33 -0.07 -18.31 -4.68
C PHE A 33 -1.21 -17.95 -3.75
N SER A 34 -1.05 -18.22 -2.45
CA SER A 34 -2.08 -17.92 -1.45
C SER A 34 -1.70 -16.73 -0.59
N GLN A 35 -2.54 -15.70 -0.61
CA GLN A 35 -2.32 -14.50 0.19
C GLN A 35 -2.49 -14.73 1.69
N LEU A 36 -3.40 -15.63 2.10
CA LEU A 36 -3.63 -15.96 3.52
C LEU A 36 -2.41 -16.62 4.19
N ASP A 37 -1.62 -17.37 3.43
CA ASP A 37 -0.38 -17.96 3.94
C ASP A 37 0.71 -16.89 4.05
N ARG A 38 0.80 -16.00 3.06
CA ARG A 38 1.82 -14.94 3.01
C ARG A 38 1.64 -13.86 4.05
N ASN A 39 0.40 -13.43 4.29
CA ASN A 39 0.09 -12.47 5.35
C ASN A 39 -0.01 -13.13 6.75
N GLY A 40 0.15 -14.46 6.82
CA GLY A 40 0.14 -15.25 8.05
C GLY A 40 -1.23 -15.45 8.70
N HIS A 41 -2.32 -14.95 8.09
CA HIS A 41 -3.66 -15.07 8.66
C HIS A 41 -4.14 -16.52 8.77
N ALA A 42 -3.66 -17.40 7.88
CA ALA A 42 -3.96 -18.82 7.91
C ALA A 42 -3.73 -19.44 9.30
N ALA A 43 -2.66 -19.02 10.00
CA ALA A 43 -2.27 -19.55 11.31
C ALA A 43 -2.64 -18.65 12.51
N ARG A 44 -3.16 -17.44 12.28
CA ARG A 44 -3.24 -16.40 13.32
C ARG A 44 -4.68 -15.99 13.64
N MET A 45 -5.31 -16.73 14.54
CA MET A 45 -6.70 -16.53 14.98
C MET A 45 -6.94 -15.16 15.67
N GLN A 46 -5.92 -14.62 16.34
CA GLN A 46 -5.99 -13.36 17.08
C GLN A 46 -6.28 -12.15 16.17
N ASP A 47 -6.09 -12.29 14.86
CA ASP A 47 -6.42 -11.25 13.90
C ASP A 47 -7.91 -10.89 13.90
N LEU A 48 -8.81 -11.83 14.23
CA LEU A 48 -10.25 -11.54 14.26
C LEU A 48 -10.60 -10.48 15.31
N GLU A 49 -10.02 -10.58 16.50
CA GLU A 49 -10.17 -9.58 17.55
C GLU A 49 -9.58 -8.23 17.11
N ARG A 50 -8.42 -8.26 16.43
CA ARG A 50 -7.81 -7.04 15.86
C ARG A 50 -8.77 -6.37 14.87
N PHE A 51 -9.34 -7.12 13.93
CA PHE A 51 -10.28 -6.58 12.95
C PHE A 51 -11.52 -6.01 13.62
N ALA A 52 -12.12 -6.72 14.58
CA ALA A 52 -13.25 -6.24 15.36
C ALA A 52 -12.93 -4.93 16.11
N SER A 53 -11.71 -4.80 16.65
CA SER A 53 -11.24 -3.59 17.35
C SER A 53 -11.17 -2.33 16.48
N LEU A 54 -11.28 -2.46 15.15
CA LEU A 54 -11.34 -1.33 14.22
C LEU A 54 -12.75 -0.70 14.14
N GLY A 55 -13.76 -1.38 14.69
CA GLY A 55 -15.16 -0.92 14.64
C GLY A 55 -15.87 -1.26 13.33
N VAL A 56 -15.35 -2.21 12.54
CA VAL A 56 -16.01 -2.69 11.32
C VAL A 56 -17.35 -3.36 11.65
N ARG A 57 -18.38 -3.12 10.84
CA ARG A 57 -19.70 -3.76 10.98
C ARG A 57 -19.78 -5.11 10.29
N ALA A 58 -19.06 -5.24 9.18
CA ALA A 58 -18.96 -6.47 8.43
C ALA A 58 -17.52 -6.68 7.96
N LEU A 59 -17.17 -7.94 7.71
CA LEU A 59 -15.88 -8.36 7.22
C LEU A 59 -16.08 -9.24 5.99
N ARG A 60 -15.51 -8.84 4.84
CA ARG A 60 -15.38 -9.72 3.68
C ARG A 60 -14.38 -10.81 4.02
N TYR A 61 -14.89 -12.03 4.23
CA TYR A 61 -14.15 -13.10 4.88
C TYR A 61 -14.19 -14.40 4.05
N PRO A 62 -13.04 -15.06 3.84
CA PRO A 62 -12.95 -16.25 2.98
C PRO A 62 -13.52 -17.51 3.63
N VAL A 63 -14.19 -18.33 2.81
CA VAL A 63 -14.35 -19.79 2.97
C VAL A 63 -14.05 -20.39 1.60
N LEU A 64 -12.76 -20.40 1.24
CA LEU A 64 -12.32 -20.62 -0.14
C LEU A 64 -12.38 -22.09 -0.55
N TRP A 65 -12.96 -22.34 -1.73
CA TRP A 65 -13.12 -23.69 -2.26
C TRP A 65 -11.77 -24.42 -2.40
N GLU A 66 -10.74 -23.73 -2.90
CA GLU A 66 -9.38 -24.26 -3.10
C GLU A 66 -8.71 -24.74 -1.81
N ARG A 67 -9.08 -24.15 -0.68
CA ARG A 67 -8.46 -24.44 0.62
C ARG A 67 -9.30 -25.42 1.43
N THR A 68 -10.62 -25.28 1.39
CA THR A 68 -11.54 -26.11 2.19
C THR A 68 -11.78 -27.47 1.55
N ALA A 69 -11.90 -27.57 0.23
CA ALA A 69 -12.19 -28.83 -0.46
C ALA A 69 -11.29 -29.08 -1.69
N PRO A 70 -9.95 -29.07 -1.54
CA PRO A 70 -9.01 -29.22 -2.67
C PRO A 70 -9.16 -30.56 -3.40
N ASN A 71 -9.59 -31.61 -2.69
CA ASN A 71 -9.78 -32.97 -3.21
C ASN A 71 -11.27 -33.36 -3.33
N GLY A 72 -12.17 -32.37 -3.30
CA GLY A 72 -13.62 -32.59 -3.33
C GLY A 72 -14.28 -32.57 -1.95
N LEU A 73 -15.62 -32.53 -1.96
CA LEU A 73 -16.42 -32.25 -0.75
C LEU A 73 -16.39 -33.35 0.30
N ALA A 74 -16.21 -34.61 -0.11
CA ALA A 74 -16.13 -35.75 0.82
C ALA A 74 -14.90 -35.69 1.74
N GLU A 75 -13.84 -35.00 1.29
CA GLU A 75 -12.58 -34.82 2.01
C GLU A 75 -12.40 -33.37 2.48
N ALA A 76 -13.48 -32.58 2.52
CA ALA A 76 -13.39 -31.17 2.88
C ALA A 76 -12.94 -30.97 4.34
N ASP A 77 -11.96 -30.10 4.54
CA ASP A 77 -11.47 -29.68 5.85
C ASP A 77 -12.17 -28.38 6.29
N TRP A 78 -13.09 -28.52 7.23
CA TRP A 78 -13.88 -27.44 7.79
C TRP A 78 -13.28 -26.81 9.04
N THR A 79 -12.17 -27.35 9.57
CA THR A 79 -11.61 -26.91 10.86
C THR A 79 -11.32 -25.41 10.88
N TRP A 80 -10.72 -24.89 9.82
CA TRP A 80 -10.38 -23.46 9.71
C TRP A 80 -11.62 -22.54 9.76
N PRO A 81 -12.65 -22.69 8.90
CA PRO A 81 -13.85 -21.86 8.97
C PRO A 81 -14.73 -22.12 10.21
N ASP A 82 -14.73 -23.34 10.77
CA ASP A 82 -15.48 -23.68 12.00
C ASP A 82 -15.04 -22.87 13.20
N GLU A 83 -13.75 -22.58 13.30
CA GLU A 83 -13.21 -21.73 14.37
C GLU A 83 -13.56 -20.25 14.12
N ARG A 84 -13.46 -19.80 12.87
CA ARG A 84 -13.40 -18.36 12.52
C ARG A 84 -14.75 -17.70 12.34
N LEU A 85 -15.70 -18.36 11.69
CA LEU A 85 -17.02 -17.75 11.46
C LEU A 85 -17.80 -17.53 12.77
N PRO A 86 -17.86 -18.49 13.71
CA PRO A 86 -18.48 -18.24 15.01
C PRO A 86 -17.77 -17.14 15.80
N ALA A 87 -16.43 -17.12 15.80
CA ALA A 87 -15.67 -16.07 16.49
C ALA A 87 -15.98 -14.66 15.94
N LEU A 88 -16.09 -14.48 14.62
CA LEU A 88 -16.51 -13.20 14.05
C LEU A 88 -17.89 -12.76 14.56
N ARG A 89 -18.83 -13.71 14.66
CA ARG A 89 -20.18 -13.46 15.18
C ARG A 89 -20.14 -13.10 16.68
N GLU A 90 -19.30 -13.75 17.48
CA GLU A 90 -19.08 -13.42 18.89
C GLU A 90 -18.51 -12.01 19.07
N PHE A 91 -17.61 -11.60 18.17
CA PHE A 91 -17.10 -10.22 18.12
C PHE A 91 -18.10 -9.20 17.56
N GLY A 92 -19.33 -9.63 17.18
CA GLY A 92 -20.35 -8.74 16.62
C GLY A 92 -20.05 -8.25 15.21
N VAL A 93 -19.18 -8.94 14.47
CA VAL A 93 -18.81 -8.62 13.08
C VAL A 93 -19.54 -9.56 12.13
N THR A 94 -20.34 -9.01 11.22
CA THR A 94 -21.06 -9.82 10.22
C THR A 94 -20.10 -10.34 9.14
N PRO A 95 -19.96 -11.66 8.93
CA PRO A 95 -19.18 -12.16 7.81
C PRO A 95 -19.93 -11.98 6.50
N ILE A 96 -19.23 -11.46 5.48
CA ILE A 96 -19.62 -11.54 4.07
C ILE A 96 -18.76 -12.65 3.47
N VAL A 97 -19.33 -13.85 3.34
CA VAL A 97 -18.58 -15.08 3.03
C VAL A 97 -18.23 -15.15 1.56
N GLY A 98 -16.94 -15.14 1.26
CA GLY A 98 -16.37 -15.29 -0.09
C GLY A 98 -15.95 -16.73 -0.38
N LEU A 99 -16.40 -17.31 -1.50
CA LEU A 99 -16.12 -18.73 -1.83
C LEU A 99 -14.98 -18.90 -2.84
N LEU A 100 -14.75 -17.89 -3.68
CA LEU A 100 -13.70 -17.84 -4.69
C LEU A 100 -13.19 -16.40 -4.82
N HIS A 101 -11.87 -16.20 -4.75
CA HIS A 101 -11.25 -14.86 -4.86
C HIS A 101 -10.12 -14.90 -5.90
N HIS A 102 -10.40 -14.46 -7.13
CA HIS A 102 -9.52 -14.51 -8.32
C HIS A 102 -8.94 -15.89 -8.69
N GLY A 103 -9.34 -16.95 -7.99
CA GLY A 103 -8.91 -18.32 -8.23
C GLY A 103 -9.74 -19.01 -9.31
N SER A 104 -9.26 -20.19 -9.74
CA SER A 104 -9.97 -21.07 -10.68
C SER A 104 -10.62 -22.28 -10.01
N GLY A 105 -10.72 -22.28 -8.68
CA GLY A 105 -11.11 -23.43 -7.88
C GLY A 105 -9.97 -24.44 -7.70
N PRO A 106 -10.26 -25.59 -7.05
CA PRO A 106 -9.31 -26.67 -6.84
C PRO A 106 -8.56 -27.10 -8.10
N ARG A 107 -7.46 -27.84 -7.95
CA ARG A 107 -6.56 -28.14 -9.08
C ARG A 107 -7.25 -28.85 -10.26
N HIS A 108 -8.30 -29.60 -9.99
CA HIS A 108 -9.07 -30.37 -10.98
C HIS A 108 -10.13 -29.54 -11.74
N THR A 109 -10.29 -28.26 -11.43
CA THR A 109 -11.30 -27.39 -12.03
C THR A 109 -10.71 -26.41 -13.04
N SER A 110 -11.56 -25.84 -13.89
CA SER A 110 -11.18 -24.79 -14.83
C SER A 110 -12.31 -23.80 -15.06
N LEU A 111 -11.96 -22.52 -15.23
CA LEU A 111 -12.94 -21.46 -15.48
C LEU A 111 -13.73 -21.69 -16.79
N VAL A 112 -13.20 -22.45 -17.73
CA VAL A 112 -13.87 -22.79 -18.99
C VAL A 112 -14.52 -24.18 -19.01
N ASP A 113 -14.43 -24.94 -17.91
CA ASP A 113 -15.12 -26.22 -17.80
C ASP A 113 -16.62 -25.98 -17.58
N PRO A 114 -17.52 -26.57 -18.39
CA PRO A 114 -18.97 -26.47 -18.20
C PRO A 114 -19.44 -26.88 -16.79
N ALA A 115 -18.74 -27.81 -16.13
CA ALA A 115 -19.08 -28.30 -14.81
C ALA A 115 -18.64 -27.35 -13.67
N PHE A 116 -17.86 -26.29 -13.96
CA PHE A 116 -17.34 -25.36 -12.96
C PHE A 116 -18.47 -24.77 -12.09
N ALA A 117 -19.54 -24.32 -12.73
CA ALA A 117 -20.65 -23.66 -12.05
C ALA A 117 -21.41 -24.60 -11.11
N GLU A 118 -21.63 -25.85 -11.52
CA GLU A 118 -22.33 -26.85 -10.72
C GLU A 118 -21.47 -27.32 -9.53
N GLN A 119 -20.16 -27.48 -9.75
CA GLN A 119 -19.23 -27.87 -8.69
C GLN A 119 -19.10 -26.79 -7.61
N LEU A 120 -18.96 -25.51 -8.00
CA LEU A 120 -18.93 -24.41 -7.03
C LEU A 120 -20.28 -24.27 -6.30
N ALA A 121 -21.40 -24.52 -6.99
CA ALA A 121 -22.72 -24.51 -6.35
C ALA A 121 -22.87 -25.64 -5.32
N GLY A 122 -22.31 -26.82 -5.58
CA GLY A 122 -22.24 -27.92 -4.61
C GLY A 122 -21.46 -27.53 -3.37
N PHE A 123 -20.29 -26.90 -3.54
CA PHE A 123 -19.51 -26.37 -2.41
C PHE A 123 -20.27 -25.27 -1.65
N ALA A 124 -20.89 -24.32 -2.36
CA ALA A 124 -21.69 -23.27 -1.74
C ALA A 124 -22.87 -23.81 -0.93
N GLY A 125 -23.53 -24.86 -1.41
CA GLY A 125 -24.56 -25.59 -0.67
C GLY A 125 -24.02 -26.18 0.62
N ALA A 126 -22.88 -26.88 0.57
CA ALA A 126 -22.25 -27.45 1.75
C ALA A 126 -21.82 -26.38 2.78
N VAL A 127 -21.33 -25.23 2.32
CA VAL A 127 -21.04 -24.07 3.19
C VAL A 127 -22.32 -23.58 3.88
N ALA A 128 -23.41 -23.42 3.14
CA ALA A 128 -24.68 -22.96 3.69
C ALA A 128 -25.30 -23.97 4.67
N ASP A 129 -25.26 -25.27 4.35
CA ASP A 129 -25.72 -26.35 5.24
C ASP A 129 -24.95 -26.34 6.57
N ARG A 130 -23.64 -26.07 6.51
CA ARG A 130 -22.79 -26.00 7.69
C ARG A 130 -23.00 -24.72 8.50
N TYR A 131 -23.21 -23.59 7.82
CA TYR A 131 -23.37 -22.27 8.45
C TYR A 131 -24.71 -21.62 8.04
N PRO A 132 -25.87 -22.20 8.41
CA PRO A 132 -27.19 -21.76 7.93
C PRO A 132 -27.57 -20.35 8.40
N TRP A 133 -26.84 -19.81 9.37
CA TRP A 133 -27.02 -18.46 9.91
C TRP A 133 -26.29 -17.37 9.10
N VAL A 134 -25.36 -17.72 8.20
CA VAL A 134 -24.66 -16.74 7.38
C VAL A 134 -25.64 -16.13 6.39
N GLU A 135 -25.69 -14.79 6.37
CA GLU A 135 -26.62 -14.02 5.56
C GLU A 135 -25.98 -13.47 4.29
N TYR A 136 -24.73 -12.98 4.33
CA TYR A 136 -24.12 -12.28 3.20
C TYR A 136 -23.06 -13.15 2.51
N TYR A 137 -23.12 -13.22 1.18
CA TYR A 137 -22.21 -14.04 0.37
C TYR A 137 -21.66 -13.28 -0.84
N THR A 138 -20.42 -13.59 -1.21
CA THR A 138 -19.79 -13.27 -2.49
C THR A 138 -19.27 -14.58 -3.09
N PRO A 139 -20.11 -15.36 -3.82
CA PRO A 139 -19.68 -16.66 -4.33
C PRO A 139 -18.43 -16.58 -5.22
N VAL A 140 -18.34 -15.57 -6.08
CA VAL A 140 -17.17 -15.31 -6.93
C VAL A 140 -16.83 -13.82 -6.85
N ASN A 141 -15.59 -13.50 -6.47
CA ASN A 141 -15.05 -12.13 -6.51
C ASN A 141 -14.67 -11.74 -7.95
N GLU A 142 -15.11 -10.56 -8.38
CA GLU A 142 -14.80 -9.96 -9.69
C GLU A 142 -14.78 -10.95 -10.89
N PRO A 143 -15.94 -11.53 -11.26
CA PRO A 143 -16.01 -12.46 -12.40
C PRO A 143 -15.44 -11.89 -13.69
N LEU A 144 -15.68 -10.60 -13.98
CA LEU A 144 -15.21 -9.94 -15.20
C LEU A 144 -13.71 -9.71 -15.16
N THR A 145 -13.19 -9.11 -14.08
CA THR A 145 -11.74 -8.89 -13.94
C THR A 145 -10.97 -10.22 -14.05
N THR A 146 -11.42 -11.24 -13.32
CA THR A 146 -10.80 -12.57 -13.35
C THR A 146 -10.85 -13.16 -14.77
N ALA A 147 -12.00 -13.10 -15.45
CA ALA A 147 -12.11 -13.56 -16.84
C ALA A 147 -11.17 -12.78 -17.80
N ARG A 148 -11.00 -11.46 -17.61
CA ARG A 148 -10.09 -10.65 -18.45
C ARG A 148 -8.63 -11.08 -18.26
N PHE A 149 -8.18 -11.27 -17.02
CA PHE A 149 -6.81 -11.71 -16.75
C PHE A 149 -6.54 -13.14 -17.18
N SER A 150 -7.54 -14.02 -17.04
CA SER A 150 -7.42 -15.43 -17.39
C SER A 150 -7.62 -15.72 -18.89
N GLY A 151 -8.49 -14.99 -19.57
CA GLY A 151 -8.93 -15.30 -20.94
C GLY A 151 -8.48 -14.31 -22.02
N LEU A 152 -8.27 -13.03 -21.69
CA LEU A 152 -7.75 -12.04 -22.65
C LEU A 152 -6.24 -11.84 -22.50
N ALA A 153 -5.79 -11.52 -21.29
CA ALA A 153 -4.37 -11.29 -21.03
C ALA A 153 -3.58 -12.60 -20.90
N GLY A 154 -4.25 -13.66 -20.41
CA GLY A 154 -3.67 -14.98 -20.20
C GLY A 154 -2.59 -15.01 -19.12
N VAL A 155 -2.61 -14.06 -18.18
CA VAL A 155 -1.65 -14.01 -17.07
C VAL A 155 -2.02 -14.97 -15.95
N TRP A 156 -3.32 -15.29 -15.81
CA TRP A 156 -3.84 -16.26 -14.86
C TRP A 156 -4.41 -17.49 -15.58
N TYR A 157 -4.53 -18.60 -14.87
CA TYR A 157 -5.11 -19.82 -15.41
C TYR A 157 -6.57 -19.59 -15.89
N PRO A 158 -7.00 -20.16 -17.04
CA PRO A 158 -6.31 -21.15 -17.88
C PRO A 158 -5.39 -20.58 -18.98
N HIS A 159 -4.97 -19.31 -18.88
CA HIS A 159 -4.04 -18.67 -19.82
C HIS A 159 -4.55 -18.53 -21.26
N GLY A 160 -5.86 -18.29 -21.42
CA GLY A 160 -6.45 -17.92 -22.71
C GLY A 160 -5.94 -16.58 -23.22
N ARG A 161 -6.07 -16.34 -24.53
CA ARG A 161 -5.66 -15.09 -25.18
C ARG A 161 -6.63 -14.65 -26.28
N ASP A 162 -7.91 -14.98 -26.10
CA ASP A 162 -8.95 -14.71 -27.09
C ASP A 162 -10.29 -14.40 -26.42
N ASP A 163 -11.17 -13.73 -27.17
CA ASP A 163 -12.46 -13.27 -26.69
C ASP A 163 -13.39 -14.46 -26.34
N ARG A 164 -13.23 -15.64 -26.97
CA ARG A 164 -14.05 -16.83 -26.68
C ARG A 164 -13.77 -17.40 -25.30
N ILE A 165 -12.50 -17.60 -24.95
CA ILE A 165 -12.10 -18.10 -23.63
C ILE A 165 -12.51 -17.10 -22.54
N PHE A 166 -12.32 -15.81 -22.81
CA PHE A 166 -12.78 -14.74 -21.93
C PHE A 166 -14.29 -14.81 -21.66
N VAL A 167 -15.11 -14.83 -22.72
CA VAL A 167 -16.58 -14.87 -22.57
C VAL A 167 -17.01 -16.17 -21.89
N GLN A 168 -16.45 -17.33 -22.25
CA GLN A 168 -16.80 -18.60 -21.60
C GLN A 168 -16.46 -18.59 -20.10
N ALA A 169 -15.28 -18.08 -19.72
CA ALA A 169 -14.89 -17.95 -18.33
C ALA A 169 -15.81 -17.01 -17.55
N LEU A 170 -16.24 -15.90 -18.16
CA LEU A 170 -17.20 -14.97 -17.57
C LEU A 170 -18.57 -15.63 -17.36
N LEU A 171 -19.12 -16.29 -18.40
CA LEU A 171 -20.41 -16.96 -18.33
C LEU A 171 -20.41 -18.07 -17.29
N ASN A 172 -19.36 -18.89 -17.23
CA ASN A 172 -19.26 -19.95 -16.23
C ASN A 172 -19.19 -19.40 -14.80
N GLN A 173 -18.43 -18.33 -14.55
CA GLN A 173 -18.37 -17.69 -13.24
C GLN A 173 -19.69 -17.04 -12.84
N CYS A 174 -20.35 -16.30 -13.74
CA CYS A 174 -21.67 -15.72 -13.48
C CYS A 174 -22.74 -16.81 -13.25
N ARG A 175 -22.69 -17.91 -14.01
CA ARG A 175 -23.59 -19.06 -13.81
C ARG A 175 -23.31 -19.71 -12.45
N ALA A 176 -22.04 -19.80 -12.05
CA ALA A 176 -21.66 -20.28 -10.72
C ALA A 176 -22.26 -19.42 -9.61
N VAL A 177 -22.22 -18.09 -9.73
CA VAL A 177 -22.89 -17.17 -8.77
C VAL A 177 -24.39 -17.48 -8.66
N VAL A 178 -25.11 -17.60 -9.79
CA VAL A 178 -26.55 -17.90 -9.80
C VAL A 178 -26.84 -19.24 -9.13
N LEU A 179 -26.09 -20.29 -9.49
CA LEU A 179 -26.31 -21.64 -8.96
C LEU A 179 -25.91 -21.75 -7.48
N SER A 180 -24.81 -21.12 -7.07
CA SER A 180 -24.40 -21.03 -5.66
C SER A 180 -25.46 -20.33 -4.83
N MET A 181 -25.98 -19.17 -5.27
CA MET A 181 -27.04 -18.48 -4.52
C MET A 181 -28.34 -19.28 -4.47
N ARG A 182 -28.68 -20.06 -5.49
CA ARG A 182 -29.81 -21.01 -5.43
C ARG A 182 -29.56 -22.09 -4.38
N ALA A 183 -28.38 -22.70 -4.35
CA ALA A 183 -28.03 -23.71 -3.37
C ALA A 183 -28.07 -23.13 -1.93
N ILE A 184 -27.44 -21.97 -1.72
CA ILE A 184 -27.43 -21.25 -0.45
C ILE A 184 -28.86 -20.91 0.01
N ARG A 185 -29.70 -20.37 -0.88
CA ARG A 185 -31.07 -19.94 -0.54
C ARG A 185 -32.05 -21.09 -0.29
N ARG A 186 -31.73 -22.32 -0.70
CA ARG A 186 -32.49 -23.51 -0.26
C ARG A 186 -32.32 -23.75 1.24
N VAL A 187 -31.16 -23.40 1.80
CA VAL A 187 -30.85 -23.54 3.23
C VAL A 187 -31.26 -22.30 4.01
N ASN A 188 -30.84 -21.12 3.54
CA ASN A 188 -31.20 -19.82 4.11
C ASN A 188 -31.90 -18.94 3.07
N PRO A 189 -33.25 -18.93 3.03
CA PRO A 189 -34.02 -18.11 2.08
C PRO A 189 -33.75 -16.60 2.16
N ASN A 190 -33.19 -16.12 3.28
CA ASN A 190 -32.85 -14.71 3.49
C ASN A 190 -31.42 -14.36 3.08
N ALA A 191 -30.65 -15.32 2.53
CA ALA A 191 -29.28 -15.07 2.12
C ALA A 191 -29.19 -14.05 0.98
N LYS A 192 -28.27 -13.10 1.14
CA LYS A 192 -28.02 -11.94 0.31
C LYS A 192 -26.75 -12.06 -0.49
N LEU A 193 -26.84 -11.73 -1.78
CA LEU A 193 -25.72 -11.64 -2.69
C LEU A 193 -25.08 -10.26 -2.62
N VAL A 194 -23.82 -10.20 -2.20
CA VAL A 194 -22.92 -9.04 -2.39
C VAL A 194 -22.01 -9.37 -3.56
N GLN A 195 -22.37 -8.91 -4.76
CA GLN A 195 -21.60 -9.23 -5.96
C GLN A 195 -20.61 -8.13 -6.29
N THR A 196 -19.33 -8.47 -6.28
CA THR A 196 -18.22 -7.55 -6.53
C THR A 196 -17.73 -7.62 -7.98
N ASP A 197 -17.29 -6.48 -8.51
CA ASP A 197 -16.46 -6.34 -9.72
C ASP A 197 -15.71 -5.00 -9.71
N ASP A 198 -14.68 -4.85 -10.55
CA ASP A 198 -13.95 -3.58 -10.71
C ASP A 198 -14.82 -2.53 -11.40
N LEU A 199 -14.94 -1.36 -10.76
CA LEU A 199 -15.66 -0.21 -11.31
C LEU A 199 -14.70 0.67 -12.14
N SER A 200 -14.19 0.11 -13.24
CA SER A 200 -13.34 0.87 -14.16
C SER A 200 -14.11 1.89 -14.99
N LYS A 201 -13.41 2.90 -15.51
CA LYS A 201 -13.93 3.82 -16.53
C LYS A 201 -12.84 4.11 -17.55
N THR A 202 -13.18 4.02 -18.83
CA THR A 202 -12.25 4.31 -19.92
C THR A 202 -12.61 5.62 -20.61
N TYR A 203 -11.65 6.53 -20.68
CA TYR A 203 -11.71 7.77 -21.43
C TYR A 203 -10.80 7.67 -22.65
N ALA A 204 -11.02 8.48 -23.68
CA ALA A 204 -10.19 8.42 -24.87
C ALA A 204 -10.14 9.69 -25.70
N THR A 205 -9.15 9.76 -26.59
CA THR A 205 -9.18 10.67 -27.74
C THR A 205 -10.39 10.38 -28.65
N ARG A 206 -10.84 11.39 -29.40
CA ARG A 206 -11.99 11.28 -30.32
C ARG A 206 -11.89 10.09 -31.28
N GLN A 207 -10.69 9.78 -31.75
CA GLN A 207 -10.37 8.68 -32.66
C GLN A 207 -10.65 7.30 -32.06
N LEU A 208 -10.56 7.18 -30.74
CA LEU A 208 -10.72 5.93 -30.00
C LEU A 208 -12.04 5.85 -29.23
N VAL A 209 -12.98 6.78 -29.49
CA VAL A 209 -14.29 6.81 -28.81
C VAL A 209 -15.01 5.47 -28.93
N LYS A 210 -15.05 4.87 -30.13
CA LYS A 210 -15.69 3.55 -30.34
C LYS A 210 -15.10 2.47 -29.42
N LEU A 211 -13.78 2.41 -29.32
CA LEU A 211 -13.08 1.44 -28.47
C LEU A 211 -13.33 1.71 -26.98
N SER A 212 -13.27 2.97 -26.55
CA SER A 212 -13.58 3.32 -25.16
C SER A 212 -15.04 3.08 -24.80
N THR A 213 -15.99 3.30 -25.73
CA THR A 213 -17.40 2.97 -25.53
C THR A 213 -17.55 1.46 -25.35
N PHE A 214 -16.94 0.65 -26.22
CA PHE A 214 -16.93 -0.81 -26.08
C PHE A 214 -16.38 -1.25 -24.71
N PHE A 215 -15.25 -0.72 -24.24
CA PHE A 215 -14.73 -1.03 -22.91
C PHE A 215 -15.66 -0.57 -21.77
N ASN A 216 -16.31 0.58 -21.91
CA ASN A 216 -17.25 1.11 -20.93
C ASN A 216 -18.61 0.38 -20.91
N GLU A 217 -19.00 -0.30 -21.98
CA GLU A 217 -20.11 -1.25 -21.97
C GLU A 217 -19.66 -2.59 -21.37
N ARG A 218 -18.43 -3.02 -21.67
CA ARG A 218 -17.91 -4.33 -21.21
C ARG A 218 -17.78 -4.41 -19.70
N ARG A 219 -17.40 -3.32 -19.02
CA ARG A 219 -17.29 -3.27 -17.55
C ARG A 219 -18.58 -3.62 -16.81
N TRP A 220 -19.74 -3.53 -17.46
CA TRP A 220 -21.03 -3.84 -16.83
C TRP A 220 -21.42 -5.32 -16.90
N LEU A 221 -20.73 -6.12 -17.72
CA LEU A 221 -21.21 -7.44 -18.14
C LEU A 221 -21.54 -8.38 -16.99
N SER A 222 -20.71 -8.49 -15.94
CA SER A 222 -21.01 -9.36 -14.79
C SER A 222 -22.35 -9.03 -14.16
N TRP A 223 -22.59 -7.76 -13.86
CA TRP A 223 -23.85 -7.33 -13.24
C TRP A 223 -25.02 -7.37 -14.22
N ASP A 224 -24.80 -7.05 -15.50
CA ASP A 224 -25.85 -7.12 -16.52
C ASP A 224 -26.32 -8.55 -16.76
N LEU A 225 -25.40 -9.53 -16.82
CA LEU A 225 -25.73 -10.95 -16.90
C LEU A 225 -26.55 -11.37 -15.68
N LEU A 226 -26.08 -11.05 -14.46
CA LEU A 226 -26.77 -11.41 -13.22
C LEU A 226 -28.13 -10.71 -13.08
N CYS A 227 -28.30 -9.50 -13.59
CA CYS A 227 -29.56 -8.78 -13.60
C CYS A 227 -30.48 -9.18 -14.77
N GLY A 228 -30.07 -10.11 -15.64
CA GLY A 228 -30.86 -10.53 -16.80
C GLY A 228 -31.02 -9.44 -17.87
N LYS A 229 -30.09 -8.48 -17.95
CA LYS A 229 -30.13 -7.34 -18.88
C LYS A 229 -29.47 -7.61 -20.24
N VAL A 230 -28.85 -8.77 -20.44
CA VAL A 230 -28.22 -9.15 -21.70
C VAL A 230 -29.24 -9.83 -22.60
N ASP A 231 -29.71 -9.12 -23.62
CA ASP A 231 -30.60 -9.60 -24.68
C ASP A 231 -30.13 -9.10 -26.06
N THR A 232 -30.91 -9.37 -27.12
CA THR A 232 -30.59 -8.98 -28.50
C THR A 232 -30.51 -7.47 -28.73
N ALA A 233 -30.98 -6.65 -27.77
CA ALA A 233 -30.85 -5.19 -27.82
C ALA A 233 -29.65 -4.68 -27.00
N HIS A 234 -28.95 -5.55 -26.26
CA HIS A 234 -27.79 -5.19 -25.48
C HIS A 234 -26.65 -4.66 -26.38
N PRO A 235 -25.95 -3.56 -26.03
CA PRO A 235 -24.90 -2.97 -26.89
C PRO A 235 -23.75 -3.91 -27.26
N LEU A 236 -23.56 -4.97 -26.47
CA LEU A 236 -22.52 -5.98 -26.69
C LEU A 236 -23.06 -7.31 -27.24
N TRP A 237 -24.35 -7.37 -27.62
CA TRP A 237 -24.95 -8.62 -28.07
C TRP A 237 -24.20 -9.24 -29.25
N ASP A 238 -23.98 -8.48 -30.32
CA ASP A 238 -23.30 -8.97 -31.53
C ASP A 238 -21.88 -9.43 -31.20
N TYR A 239 -21.13 -8.66 -30.40
CA TYR A 239 -19.81 -9.07 -29.94
C TYR A 239 -19.84 -10.41 -29.19
N LEU A 240 -20.78 -10.58 -28.25
CA LEU A 240 -20.90 -11.80 -27.46
C LEU A 240 -21.28 -12.99 -28.36
N ALA A 241 -22.27 -12.83 -29.24
CA ALA A 241 -22.72 -13.87 -30.16
C ALA A 241 -21.63 -14.29 -31.15
N ASP A 242 -20.81 -13.34 -31.62
CA ASP A 242 -19.74 -13.58 -32.59
C ASP A 242 -18.51 -14.27 -31.99
N THR A 243 -18.38 -14.34 -30.64
CA THR A 243 -17.27 -15.05 -29.99
C THR A 243 -17.33 -16.59 -30.17
N GLY A 244 -18.47 -17.13 -30.63
CA GLY A 244 -18.68 -18.56 -30.80
C GLY A 244 -19.09 -19.29 -29.52
N VAL A 245 -19.52 -18.56 -28.48
CA VAL A 245 -20.28 -19.13 -27.35
C VAL A 245 -21.71 -19.42 -27.78
N ASP A 246 -22.34 -20.41 -27.15
CA ASP A 246 -23.73 -20.74 -27.46
C ASP A 246 -24.66 -19.61 -26.97
N VAL A 247 -25.42 -19.02 -27.90
CA VAL A 247 -26.38 -17.95 -27.63
C VAL A 247 -27.45 -18.39 -26.61
N ALA A 248 -27.74 -19.70 -26.52
CA ALA A 248 -28.62 -20.23 -25.49
C ALA A 248 -28.07 -19.98 -24.07
N GLU A 249 -26.75 -19.91 -23.88
CA GLU A 249 -26.15 -19.56 -22.60
C GLU A 249 -26.38 -18.09 -22.23
N LEU A 250 -26.38 -17.18 -23.20
CA LEU A 250 -26.69 -15.77 -22.97
C LEU A 250 -28.17 -15.61 -22.58
N HIS A 251 -29.08 -16.28 -23.31
CA HIS A 251 -30.50 -16.27 -22.97
C HIS A 251 -30.80 -16.91 -21.61
N TRP A 252 -30.02 -17.91 -21.19
CA TRP A 252 -30.17 -18.54 -19.89
C TRP A 252 -30.13 -17.51 -18.75
N PHE A 253 -29.27 -16.48 -18.82
CA PHE A 253 -29.19 -15.45 -17.77
C PHE A 253 -30.42 -14.54 -17.70
N ARG A 254 -31.01 -14.19 -18.85
CA ARG A 254 -32.29 -13.48 -18.90
C ARG A 254 -33.40 -14.28 -18.22
N ASP A 255 -33.41 -15.59 -18.42
CA ASP A 255 -34.44 -16.49 -17.88
C ASP A 255 -34.13 -16.94 -16.43
N ASN A 256 -32.89 -16.71 -15.95
CA ASN A 256 -32.41 -17.08 -14.63
C ASN A 256 -31.70 -15.91 -13.90
N PRO A 257 -32.34 -14.73 -13.77
CA PRO A 257 -31.69 -13.59 -13.16
C PRO A 257 -31.43 -13.85 -11.67
N CYS A 258 -30.29 -13.37 -11.19
CA CYS A 258 -29.91 -13.33 -9.78
C CYS A 258 -29.32 -11.94 -9.47
N PRO A 259 -30.15 -10.88 -9.49
CA PRO A 259 -29.67 -9.53 -9.21
C PRO A 259 -29.04 -9.50 -7.80
N PRO A 260 -27.92 -8.78 -7.63
CA PRO A 260 -27.31 -8.63 -6.31
C PRO A 260 -28.25 -7.93 -5.33
N ASP A 261 -28.25 -8.36 -4.08
CA ASP A 261 -28.88 -7.62 -2.99
C ASP A 261 -28.08 -6.34 -2.68
N ILE A 262 -26.77 -6.39 -2.90
CA ILE A 262 -25.86 -5.24 -2.87
C ILE A 262 -24.88 -5.37 -4.05
N ILE A 263 -24.80 -4.32 -4.88
CA ILE A 263 -23.72 -4.17 -5.86
C ILE A 263 -22.46 -3.75 -5.12
N GLY A 264 -21.45 -4.62 -5.12
CA GLY A 264 -20.13 -4.32 -4.61
C GLY A 264 -19.24 -3.75 -5.70
N VAL A 265 -18.64 -2.58 -5.47
CA VAL A 265 -17.71 -1.97 -6.42
C VAL A 265 -16.32 -1.93 -5.84
N ASN A 266 -15.35 -2.45 -6.60
CA ASN A 266 -13.95 -2.38 -6.27
C ASN A 266 -13.33 -1.20 -7.04
N TYR A 267 -12.56 -0.36 -6.37
CA TYR A 267 -12.04 0.86 -6.99
C TYR A 267 -10.65 1.23 -6.48
N TYR A 268 -9.75 1.47 -7.44
CA TYR A 268 -8.35 1.80 -7.21
C TYR A 268 -7.97 3.07 -7.97
N ALA A 269 -6.83 3.67 -7.61
CA ALA A 269 -6.29 4.83 -8.33
C ALA A 269 -5.98 4.54 -9.83
N THR A 270 -5.97 3.27 -10.21
CA THR A 270 -5.71 2.75 -11.56
C THR A 270 -6.96 2.28 -12.31
N SER A 271 -8.14 2.27 -11.67
CA SER A 271 -9.41 1.81 -12.28
C SER A 271 -9.88 2.70 -13.44
N GLU A 272 -9.47 3.97 -13.46
CA GLU A 272 -9.77 4.87 -14.57
C GLU A 272 -8.63 4.89 -15.61
N ARG A 273 -8.96 4.65 -16.88
CA ARG A 273 -8.02 4.47 -18.00
C ARG A 273 -8.18 5.57 -19.06
N TRP A 274 -7.09 5.88 -19.76
CA TRP A 274 -7.06 6.81 -20.90
C TRP A 274 -6.48 6.13 -22.14
N LEU A 275 -7.25 6.15 -23.23
CA LEU A 275 -6.81 5.64 -24.53
C LEU A 275 -6.39 6.77 -25.49
N ASP A 276 -5.21 6.63 -26.10
CA ASP A 276 -4.70 7.58 -27.07
C ASP A 276 -4.12 6.90 -28.32
N HIS A 277 -4.46 7.40 -29.50
CA HIS A 277 -3.95 6.86 -30.77
C HIS A 277 -2.51 7.32 -31.06
N ARG A 278 -1.97 8.30 -30.32
CA ARG A 278 -0.65 8.91 -30.54
C ARG A 278 0.43 8.18 -29.74
N LEU A 279 0.77 6.97 -30.17
CA LEU A 279 1.68 6.05 -29.46
C LEU A 279 3.03 6.67 -29.07
N HIS A 280 3.61 7.53 -29.93
CA HIS A 280 4.90 8.19 -29.68
C HIS A 280 4.94 9.09 -28.43
N ARG A 281 3.78 9.42 -27.85
CA ARG A 281 3.69 10.22 -26.61
C ARG A 281 3.78 9.38 -25.34
N TYR A 282 3.79 8.06 -25.47
CA TYR A 282 3.67 7.10 -24.38
C TYR A 282 4.85 6.14 -24.35
N PRO A 283 5.24 5.65 -23.16
CA PRO A 283 6.23 4.59 -23.08
C PRO A 283 5.74 3.32 -23.80
N PRO A 284 6.63 2.53 -24.44
CA PRO A 284 6.24 1.38 -25.25
C PRO A 284 5.42 0.31 -24.49
N GLN A 285 5.67 0.14 -23.19
CA GLN A 285 4.94 -0.83 -22.37
C GLN A 285 3.45 -0.51 -22.15
N TYR A 286 3.03 0.73 -22.43
CA TYR A 286 1.63 1.15 -22.40
C TYR A 286 0.98 1.15 -23.79
N CYS A 287 1.69 0.74 -24.83
CA CYS A 287 1.18 0.69 -26.21
C CYS A 287 0.77 -0.74 -26.57
N HIS A 288 -0.48 -0.92 -26.97
CA HIS A 288 -1.08 -2.22 -27.25
C HIS A 288 -1.88 -2.19 -28.56
N THR A 289 -2.28 -3.36 -29.03
CA THR A 289 -3.23 -3.50 -30.15
C THR A 289 -4.38 -4.38 -29.69
N TYR A 290 -5.61 -3.89 -29.83
CA TYR A 290 -6.82 -4.66 -29.56
C TYR A 290 -7.71 -4.61 -30.80
N GLN A 291 -8.13 -5.77 -31.30
CA GLN A 291 -8.92 -5.91 -32.53
C GLN A 291 -8.36 -5.10 -33.72
N GLY A 292 -7.04 -5.13 -33.90
CA GLY A 292 -6.34 -4.40 -34.96
C GLY A 292 -6.18 -2.89 -34.74
N ILE A 293 -6.68 -2.35 -33.62
CA ILE A 293 -6.58 -0.93 -33.27
C ILE A 293 -5.40 -0.73 -32.31
N ALA A 294 -4.32 -0.14 -32.82
CA ALA A 294 -3.18 0.26 -32.00
C ALA A 294 -3.50 1.52 -31.17
N HIS A 295 -3.23 1.46 -29.87
CA HIS A 295 -3.49 2.56 -28.94
C HIS A 295 -2.57 2.48 -27.71
N ALA A 296 -2.33 3.61 -27.08
CA ALA A 296 -1.82 3.65 -25.72
C ALA A 296 -2.98 3.45 -24.74
N ASP A 297 -2.78 2.68 -23.67
CA ASP A 297 -3.71 2.50 -22.55
C ASP A 297 -2.96 2.79 -21.25
N MET A 298 -3.34 3.85 -20.53
CA MET A 298 -2.64 4.30 -19.33
C MET A 298 -3.62 4.76 -18.24
N GLU A 299 -3.22 4.66 -16.97
CA GLU A 299 -4.01 5.18 -15.84
C GLU A 299 -4.25 6.69 -16.02
N THR A 300 -5.49 7.15 -15.87
CA THR A 300 -5.83 8.59 -15.98
C THR A 300 -5.00 9.43 -15.00
N ALA A 301 -4.79 8.91 -13.79
CA ALA A 301 -3.96 9.51 -12.76
C ALA A 301 -2.52 9.80 -13.21
N ARG A 302 -2.00 9.08 -14.22
CA ARG A 302 -0.62 9.22 -14.72
C ARG A 302 -0.48 9.98 -16.04
N VAL A 303 -1.59 10.44 -16.63
CA VAL A 303 -1.57 11.12 -17.95
C VAL A 303 -2.47 12.36 -18.06
N LEU A 304 -3.64 12.38 -17.44
CA LEU A 304 -4.57 13.49 -17.62
C LEU A 304 -4.12 14.70 -16.81
N ALA A 305 -3.92 15.85 -17.47
CA ALA A 305 -3.45 17.08 -16.84
C ALA A 305 -4.35 17.49 -15.66
N THR A 306 -5.67 17.45 -15.88
CA THR A 306 -6.68 17.59 -14.85
C THR A 306 -7.06 16.21 -14.31
N PRO A 307 -7.01 15.97 -12.98
CA PRO A 307 -7.51 14.74 -12.39
C PRO A 307 -9.00 14.50 -12.72
N THR A 308 -9.42 13.23 -12.71
CA THR A 308 -10.84 12.86 -12.81
C THR A 308 -11.60 13.30 -11.55
N ALA A 309 -12.93 13.19 -11.56
CA ALA A 309 -13.74 13.44 -10.37
C ALA A 309 -13.53 12.39 -9.27
N GLY A 310 -12.95 11.24 -9.58
CA GLY A 310 -12.83 10.09 -8.69
C GLY A 310 -14.11 9.24 -8.71
N ILE A 311 -14.31 8.43 -7.66
CA ILE A 311 -15.35 7.39 -7.65
C ILE A 311 -16.79 7.93 -7.62
N GLY A 312 -17.04 9.15 -7.14
CA GLY A 312 -18.39 9.70 -6.89
C GLY A 312 -19.34 9.56 -8.09
N PRO A 313 -19.04 10.16 -9.26
CA PRO A 313 -19.87 10.00 -10.46
C PRO A 313 -20.03 8.55 -10.92
N LEU A 314 -19.05 7.69 -10.67
CA LEU A 314 -19.14 6.27 -11.03
C LEU A 314 -20.11 5.53 -10.10
N LEU A 315 -20.14 5.85 -8.80
CA LEU A 315 -21.16 5.34 -7.88
C LEU A 315 -22.57 5.78 -8.32
N ARG A 316 -22.71 7.03 -8.79
CA ARG A 316 -23.96 7.52 -9.36
C ARG A 316 -24.37 6.73 -10.59
N GLU A 317 -23.45 6.49 -11.54
CA GLU A 317 -23.71 5.67 -12.73
C GLU A 317 -24.21 4.27 -12.36
N VAL A 318 -23.63 3.63 -11.34
CA VAL A 318 -24.07 2.31 -10.84
C VAL A 318 -25.49 2.40 -10.26
N TRP A 319 -25.73 3.37 -9.37
CA TRP A 319 -27.03 3.56 -8.74
C TRP A 319 -28.13 3.83 -9.77
N ASP A 320 -27.88 4.72 -10.73
CA ASP A 320 -28.86 5.08 -11.77
C ASP A 320 -29.11 3.92 -12.74
N ARG A 321 -28.11 3.10 -13.03
CA ARG A 321 -28.25 1.94 -13.93
C ARG A 321 -29.07 0.82 -13.31
N TYR A 322 -28.87 0.53 -12.02
CA TYR A 322 -29.43 -0.68 -11.40
C TYR A 322 -30.53 -0.40 -10.39
N GLY A 323 -30.54 0.75 -9.71
CA GLY A 323 -31.49 1.05 -8.63
C GLY A 323 -31.36 0.12 -7.42
N LEU A 324 -30.21 -0.56 -7.28
CA LEU A 324 -29.90 -1.51 -6.21
C LEU A 324 -28.92 -0.88 -5.20
N PRO A 325 -28.95 -1.28 -3.92
CA PRO A 325 -27.98 -0.81 -2.92
C PRO A 325 -26.54 -1.02 -3.37
N VAL A 326 -25.67 -0.06 -3.11
CA VAL A 326 -24.25 -0.10 -3.53
C VAL A 326 -23.34 -0.09 -2.32
N ALA A 327 -22.23 -0.82 -2.36
CA ALA A 327 -21.14 -0.71 -1.39
C ALA A 327 -19.80 -0.64 -2.11
N VAL A 328 -18.89 0.20 -1.64
CA VAL A 328 -17.48 0.09 -2.06
C VAL A 328 -16.90 -1.11 -1.33
N THR A 329 -16.64 -2.19 -2.06
CA THR A 329 -16.24 -3.50 -1.50
C THR A 329 -14.74 -3.69 -1.43
N GLU A 330 -13.97 -2.88 -2.16
CA GLU A 330 -12.52 -2.74 -2.03
C GLU A 330 -12.08 -1.32 -2.35
N ALA A 331 -11.23 -0.78 -1.49
CA ALA A 331 -10.50 0.45 -1.72
C ALA A 331 -9.12 0.33 -1.06
N HIS A 332 -8.07 0.32 -1.89
CA HIS A 332 -6.67 0.26 -1.48
C HIS A 332 -5.81 1.13 -2.37
N ILE A 333 -4.63 1.50 -1.86
CA ILE A 333 -3.60 2.11 -2.66
C ILE A 333 -2.23 1.68 -2.15
N ASP A 334 -1.38 1.25 -3.08
CA ASP A 334 0.04 1.08 -2.85
C ASP A 334 0.71 2.47 -2.80
N ALA A 335 0.95 2.95 -1.58
CA ALA A 335 1.55 4.26 -1.32
C ALA A 335 2.04 4.38 0.13
N ASN A 336 2.81 5.45 0.37
CA ASN A 336 3.18 5.89 1.71
C ASN A 336 1.95 6.24 2.57
N ARG A 337 2.13 6.27 3.89
CA ARG A 337 1.01 6.31 4.85
C ARG A 337 0.03 7.46 4.64
N GLU A 338 0.51 8.67 4.35
CA GLU A 338 -0.35 9.84 4.13
C GLU A 338 -1.30 9.66 2.95
N ASP A 339 -0.85 8.98 1.90
CA ASP A 339 -1.64 8.79 0.69
C ASP A 339 -2.65 7.66 0.85
N GLN A 340 -2.34 6.65 1.66
CA GLN A 340 -3.35 5.66 2.08
C GLN A 340 -4.48 6.30 2.88
N LEU A 341 -4.15 7.21 3.81
CA LEU A 341 -5.15 7.95 4.59
C LEU A 341 -5.99 8.89 3.71
N ARG A 342 -5.36 9.63 2.80
CA ARG A 342 -6.04 10.53 1.86
C ARG A 342 -6.92 9.76 0.88
N TRP A 343 -6.50 8.57 0.45
CA TRP A 343 -7.29 7.71 -0.44
C TRP A 343 -8.55 7.24 0.26
N LEU A 344 -8.42 6.68 1.48
CA LEU A 344 -9.57 6.28 2.28
C LEU A 344 -10.53 7.45 2.52
N LEU A 345 -9.99 8.64 2.80
CA LEU A 345 -10.81 9.85 2.98
C LEU A 345 -11.56 10.23 1.71
N GLU A 346 -10.90 10.19 0.54
CA GLU A 346 -11.53 10.50 -0.75
C GLU A 346 -12.69 9.54 -1.05
N ILE A 347 -12.48 8.23 -0.87
CA ILE A 347 -13.52 7.21 -1.07
C ILE A 347 -14.68 7.39 -0.07
N TRP A 348 -14.37 7.59 1.21
CA TRP A 348 -15.37 7.81 2.26
C TRP A 348 -16.23 9.05 1.99
N ASN A 349 -15.60 10.16 1.59
CA ASN A 349 -16.31 11.40 1.30
C ASN A 349 -17.17 11.28 0.04
N ALA A 350 -16.66 10.67 -1.04
CA ALA A 350 -17.44 10.43 -2.24
C ALA A 350 -18.69 9.58 -1.96
N ALA A 351 -18.54 8.51 -1.19
CA ALA A 351 -19.66 7.64 -0.81
C ALA A 351 -20.73 8.39 0.03
N ASN A 352 -20.31 9.23 0.99
CA ASN A 352 -21.24 10.04 1.78
C ASN A 352 -21.94 11.13 0.94
N MET A 353 -21.22 11.75 0.01
CA MET A 353 -21.78 12.77 -0.88
C MET A 353 -22.86 12.17 -1.78
N GLU A 354 -22.58 11.05 -2.44
CA GLU A 354 -23.58 10.37 -3.26
C GLU A 354 -24.80 9.89 -2.45
N ARG A 355 -24.57 9.45 -1.21
CA ARG A 355 -25.66 9.09 -0.28
C ARG A 355 -26.55 10.28 0.06
N THR A 356 -25.94 11.46 0.25
CA THR A 356 -26.63 12.73 0.51
C THR A 356 -27.46 13.14 -0.71
N ASP A 357 -26.90 12.92 -1.90
CA ASP A 357 -27.54 13.17 -3.20
C ASP A 357 -28.52 12.04 -3.61
N GLY A 358 -28.95 11.22 -2.66
CA GLY A 358 -30.07 10.29 -2.82
C GLY A 358 -29.72 8.85 -3.16
N ALA A 359 -28.50 8.55 -3.63
CA ALA A 359 -28.08 7.18 -3.92
C ALA A 359 -28.08 6.31 -2.65
N ASP A 360 -28.30 5.01 -2.79
CA ASP A 360 -28.30 4.09 -1.64
C ASP A 360 -26.94 3.44 -1.43
N ILE A 361 -25.96 4.24 -0.99
CA ILE A 361 -24.61 3.77 -0.67
C ILE A 361 -24.56 3.26 0.77
N ARG A 362 -24.31 1.95 0.96
CA ARG A 362 -24.42 1.24 2.24
C ARG A 362 -23.13 1.20 3.04
N ALA A 363 -21.99 1.04 2.35
CA ALA A 363 -20.72 0.84 3.03
C ALA A 363 -19.50 1.25 2.22
N VAL A 364 -18.39 1.46 2.93
CA VAL A 364 -17.04 1.53 2.38
C VAL A 364 -16.18 0.47 3.08
N THR A 365 -15.49 -0.34 2.28
CA THR A 365 -14.62 -1.41 2.75
C THR A 365 -13.17 -0.98 2.67
N VAL A 366 -12.46 -1.04 3.80
CA VAL A 366 -11.00 -0.88 3.80
C VAL A 366 -10.39 -2.22 3.46
N TRP A 367 -9.75 -2.28 2.30
CA TRP A 367 -9.05 -3.46 1.80
C TRP A 367 -7.58 -3.10 1.57
N ALA A 368 -6.61 -3.97 1.79
CA ALA A 368 -6.68 -5.21 2.57
C ALA A 368 -6.24 -4.97 4.02
N LEU A 369 -6.95 -5.54 5.01
CA LEU A 369 -6.67 -5.29 6.44
C LEU A 369 -5.24 -5.64 6.87
N LEU A 370 -4.66 -6.68 6.28
CA LEU A 370 -3.28 -7.14 6.54
C LEU A 370 -2.29 -6.74 5.44
N GLY A 371 -2.71 -5.85 4.53
CA GLY A 371 -1.96 -5.56 3.31
C GLY A 371 -2.07 -6.67 2.27
N SER A 372 -1.28 -6.53 1.20
CA SER A 372 -1.29 -7.41 0.03
C SER A 372 0.15 -7.72 -0.40
N TYR A 373 0.36 -8.86 -1.06
CA TYR A 373 1.67 -9.22 -1.60
C TYR A 373 1.66 -9.43 -3.12
N ASP A 374 2.68 -8.89 -3.78
CA ASP A 374 3.01 -9.08 -5.20
C ASP A 374 1.88 -8.71 -6.20
N TRP A 375 0.98 -7.81 -5.82
CA TRP A 375 -0.01 -7.25 -6.75
C TRP A 375 0.61 -6.32 -7.80
N ASN A 376 1.77 -5.75 -7.51
CA ASN A 376 2.62 -5.07 -8.50
C ASN A 376 2.99 -5.97 -9.69
N CYS A 377 2.90 -7.30 -9.57
CA CYS A 377 3.00 -8.25 -10.67
C CYS A 377 1.74 -9.10 -10.88
N LEU A 378 0.57 -8.63 -10.43
CA LEU A 378 -0.73 -9.32 -10.52
C LEU A 378 -0.70 -10.73 -9.90
N VAL A 379 0.06 -10.92 -8.82
CA VAL A 379 0.21 -12.21 -8.12
C VAL A 379 0.66 -13.33 -9.07
N THR A 380 1.50 -12.97 -10.07
CA THR A 380 2.02 -13.96 -11.03
C THR A 380 3.32 -14.62 -10.57
N GLU A 381 4.01 -13.99 -9.63
CA GLU A 381 5.30 -14.40 -9.10
C GLU A 381 5.35 -14.12 -7.58
N ASN A 382 6.25 -14.81 -6.88
CA ASN A 382 6.49 -14.59 -5.44
C ASN A 382 7.80 -13.81 -5.26
N LYS A 383 7.73 -12.47 -5.38
CA LYS A 383 8.88 -11.56 -5.23
C LYS A 383 9.01 -10.98 -3.82
N GLY A 384 7.96 -11.08 -3.02
CA GLY A 384 7.98 -10.56 -1.64
C GLY A 384 7.69 -9.07 -1.54
N TYR A 385 7.21 -8.42 -2.61
CA TYR A 385 6.75 -7.04 -2.56
C TYR A 385 5.48 -6.95 -1.70
N TYR A 386 5.50 -6.12 -0.66
CA TYR A 386 4.43 -6.01 0.33
C TYR A 386 3.87 -4.60 0.37
N GLU A 387 2.56 -4.50 0.18
CA GLU A 387 1.78 -3.26 0.27
C GLU A 387 1.07 -3.23 1.64
N PRO A 388 1.42 -2.31 2.56
CA PRO A 388 0.93 -2.36 3.93
C PRO A 388 -0.55 -1.96 4.06
N GLY A 389 -1.29 -2.65 4.93
CA GLY A 389 -2.68 -2.32 5.25
C GLY A 389 -2.86 -1.50 6.54
N PRO A 390 -4.08 -1.50 7.10
CA PRO A 390 -4.36 -1.13 8.49
C PRO A 390 -3.50 -1.86 9.52
N TYR A 391 -3.09 -3.08 9.22
CA TYR A 391 -2.09 -3.82 9.98
C TYR A 391 -0.91 -4.19 9.08
N ASP A 392 0.28 -3.78 9.49
CA ASP A 392 1.55 -4.13 8.87
C ASP A 392 2.05 -5.47 9.44
N VAL A 393 2.32 -6.44 8.57
CA VAL A 393 2.68 -7.82 8.98
C VAL A 393 4.19 -8.12 8.89
N ARG A 394 5.05 -7.11 8.66
CA ARG A 394 6.51 -7.29 8.59
C ARG A 394 7.19 -7.53 9.95
N ALA A 395 6.43 -7.44 11.04
CA ALA A 395 6.86 -7.77 12.39
C ALA A 395 6.30 -9.14 12.82
N ALA A 396 6.82 -9.71 13.91
CA ALA A 396 6.34 -10.99 14.44
C ALA A 396 4.83 -10.99 14.79
N GLN A 397 4.28 -9.81 15.11
CA GLN A 397 2.86 -9.59 15.33
C GLN A 397 2.38 -8.44 14.45
N PRO A 398 1.17 -8.51 13.86
CA PRO A 398 0.64 -7.42 13.05
C PRO A 398 0.57 -6.11 13.83
N ARG A 399 1.23 -5.08 13.30
CA ARG A 399 1.35 -3.76 13.91
C ARG A 399 0.28 -2.82 13.35
N PRO A 400 -0.53 -2.14 14.19
CA PRO A 400 -1.52 -1.21 13.69
C PRO A 400 -0.84 0.01 13.05
N THR A 401 -1.41 0.49 11.96
CA THR A 401 -0.92 1.66 11.25
C THR A 401 -1.84 2.87 11.46
N ALA A 402 -1.49 4.03 10.92
CA ALA A 402 -2.35 5.19 10.98
C ALA A 402 -3.71 4.94 10.31
N VAL A 403 -3.77 4.03 9.32
CA VAL A 403 -5.03 3.65 8.66
C VAL A 403 -5.96 2.94 9.64
N ALA A 404 -5.45 2.04 10.49
CA ALA A 404 -6.23 1.45 11.59
C ALA A 404 -6.72 2.52 12.59
N GLY A 405 -5.91 3.55 12.85
CA GLY A 405 -6.32 4.72 13.64
C GLY A 405 -7.51 5.44 13.02
N MET A 406 -7.41 5.77 11.73
CA MET A 406 -8.46 6.46 10.97
C MET A 406 -9.74 5.61 10.87
N MET A 407 -9.63 4.29 10.70
CA MET A 407 -10.78 3.38 10.71
C MET A 407 -11.58 3.48 12.02
N ARG A 408 -10.90 3.51 13.17
CA ARG A 408 -11.56 3.69 14.48
C ARG A 408 -12.22 5.06 14.61
N GLU A 409 -11.61 6.11 14.07
CA GLU A 409 -12.19 7.46 14.06
C GLU A 409 -13.47 7.48 13.21
N LEU A 410 -13.43 6.96 11.98
CA LEU A 410 -14.59 6.83 11.09
C LEU A 410 -15.71 5.98 11.71
N ALA A 411 -15.38 4.80 12.25
CA ALA A 411 -16.36 3.90 12.85
C ALA A 411 -17.05 4.47 14.11
N SER A 412 -16.34 5.32 14.87
CA SER A 412 -16.88 5.99 16.06
C SER A 412 -17.52 7.35 15.76
N GLY A 413 -17.42 7.86 14.53
CA GLY A 413 -17.86 9.20 14.16
C GLY A 413 -17.03 10.32 14.80
N ARG A 414 -15.83 10.02 15.30
CA ARG A 414 -14.92 11.02 15.86
C ARG A 414 -14.28 11.85 14.73
N PRO A 415 -13.94 13.13 14.98
CA PRO A 415 -13.18 13.92 14.03
C PRO A 415 -11.85 13.24 13.67
N LEU A 416 -11.47 13.31 12.40
CA LEU A 416 -10.21 12.77 11.94
C LEU A 416 -9.04 13.59 12.51
N SER A 417 -8.07 12.91 13.14
CA SER A 417 -7.03 13.61 13.92
C SER A 417 -5.72 13.81 13.18
N ASN A 418 -5.47 13.13 12.07
CA ASN A 418 -4.14 13.12 11.45
C ASN A 418 -3.87 14.37 10.59
N PRO A 419 -2.85 15.21 10.90
CA PRO A 419 -2.55 16.43 10.16
C PRO A 419 -2.20 16.22 8.67
N VAL A 420 -1.75 15.01 8.29
CA VAL A 420 -1.35 14.73 6.90
C VAL A 420 -2.52 14.78 5.92
N LEU A 421 -3.77 14.70 6.42
CA LEU A 421 -4.99 14.82 5.61
C LEU A 421 -5.16 16.20 4.96
N GLN A 422 -4.39 17.21 5.38
CA GLN A 422 -4.43 18.57 4.81
C GLN A 422 -3.74 18.69 3.44
N GLY A 423 -2.96 17.68 3.04
CA GLY A 423 -2.28 17.63 1.74
C GLY A 423 -3.08 16.88 0.66
N GLN A 424 -2.51 16.79 -0.54
CA GLN A 424 -3.12 16.13 -1.69
C GLN A 424 -2.51 14.74 -1.93
N GLY A 425 -3.36 13.76 -2.26
CA GLY A 425 -2.91 12.44 -2.71
C GLY A 425 -2.08 12.53 -3.99
N TRP A 426 -1.11 11.62 -4.21
CA TRP A 426 -0.23 11.68 -5.38
C TRP A 426 -1.00 11.72 -6.71
N TRP A 427 -2.16 11.06 -6.79
CA TRP A 427 -3.04 11.03 -7.98
C TRP A 427 -3.65 12.40 -8.33
N ARG A 428 -3.53 13.39 -7.44
CA ARG A 428 -3.97 14.79 -7.66
C ARG A 428 -2.80 15.75 -7.93
N ARG A 429 -1.54 15.37 -7.65
CA ARG A 429 -0.36 16.28 -7.68
C ARG A 429 0.14 16.54 -9.10
N ALA A 430 0.72 17.72 -9.36
CA ALA A 430 1.20 18.11 -10.68
C ALA A 430 2.39 17.27 -11.23
N GLY A 431 3.19 16.61 -10.37
CA GLY A 431 4.36 15.81 -10.78
C GLY A 431 4.08 14.33 -11.06
N ARG A 432 2.81 13.91 -11.10
CA ARG A 432 2.43 12.48 -11.11
C ARG A 432 2.59 11.76 -12.45
N PHE A 433 2.91 12.48 -13.51
CA PHE A 433 2.79 11.99 -14.89
C PHE A 433 3.96 11.09 -15.31
N LEU A 434 3.68 9.98 -16.01
CA LEU A 434 4.72 9.14 -16.65
C LEU A 434 4.74 9.29 -18.19
N ALA A 435 3.86 10.13 -18.71
CA ALA A 435 3.79 10.52 -20.12
C ALA A 435 3.53 12.03 -20.21
N GLN A 436 3.64 12.59 -21.42
CA GLN A 436 3.32 14.00 -21.62
C GLN A 436 1.85 14.27 -21.25
N PRO A 437 1.55 15.22 -20.35
CA PRO A 437 0.19 15.44 -19.88
C PRO A 437 -0.80 15.72 -21.01
N VAL A 438 -2.03 15.24 -20.85
CA VAL A 438 -3.13 15.43 -21.82
C VAL A 438 -4.24 16.26 -21.19
N ALA A 439 -4.57 17.39 -21.82
CA ALA A 439 -5.79 18.13 -21.50
C ALA A 439 -6.98 17.47 -22.23
N ALA A 440 -7.95 16.96 -21.47
CA ALA A 440 -9.14 16.31 -21.99
C ALA A 440 -10.40 17.01 -21.45
N PRO A 441 -11.37 17.40 -22.31
CA PRO A 441 -12.59 18.07 -21.87
C PRO A 441 -13.45 17.25 -20.91
N ALA A 442 -13.34 15.91 -20.95
CA ALA A 442 -14.06 14.99 -20.08
C ALA A 442 -13.53 14.95 -18.64
N ALA A 443 -12.35 15.52 -18.38
CA ALA A 443 -11.74 15.60 -17.06
C ALA A 443 -12.03 16.96 -16.42
N VAL A 444 -13.29 17.18 -16.03
CA VAL A 444 -13.67 18.36 -15.25
C VAL A 444 -13.83 17.90 -13.80
N ALA A 445 -12.71 17.80 -13.07
CA ALA A 445 -12.82 17.90 -11.62
C ALA A 445 -13.25 19.33 -11.31
N ASP A 446 -14.39 19.48 -10.64
CA ASP A 446 -14.71 20.74 -9.99
C ASP A 446 -13.66 20.94 -8.88
N LEU A 447 -12.65 21.74 -9.17
CA LEU A 447 -11.57 22.08 -8.24
C LEU A 447 -12.09 22.78 -6.97
N SER A 448 -13.37 23.15 -6.92
CA SER A 448 -14.01 23.77 -5.75
C SER A 448 -14.31 22.77 -4.63
N ALA A 449 -14.74 21.53 -4.93
CA ALA A 449 -15.14 20.56 -3.90
C ALA A 449 -13.98 20.13 -2.98
N PHE A 450 -12.74 20.13 -3.49
CA PHE A 450 -11.53 19.87 -2.69
C PHE A 450 -10.98 21.11 -1.96
N ARG A 451 -11.46 22.31 -2.29
CA ARG A 451 -11.02 23.57 -1.65
C ARG A 451 -11.83 23.92 -0.40
N GLU A 452 -13.02 23.36 -0.25
CA GLU A 452 -14.00 23.83 0.76
C GLU A 452 -13.97 23.06 2.08
N ASN A 453 -13.54 21.79 2.11
CA ASN A 453 -13.42 21.04 3.36
C ASN A 453 -12.05 21.23 4.03
N GLY A 454 -11.93 22.32 4.78
CA GLY A 454 -10.95 22.42 5.87
C GLY A 454 -9.69 23.25 5.58
N ARG A 455 -9.85 24.48 5.06
CA ARG A 455 -8.80 25.50 5.24
C ARG A 455 -8.68 25.86 6.73
N SER A 456 -7.92 25.06 7.47
CA SER A 456 -7.13 25.67 8.55
C SER A 456 -6.29 26.77 7.87
N LYS A 457 -6.42 28.02 8.31
CA LYS A 457 -5.58 29.14 7.83
C LYS A 457 -4.08 28.91 8.10
N PHE A 458 -3.74 27.86 8.85
CA PHE A 458 -2.38 27.44 9.16
C PHE A 458 -2.22 25.94 8.90
N LEU A 459 -1.50 25.57 7.85
CA LEU A 459 -0.99 24.20 7.70
C LEU A 459 0.05 23.99 8.80
N GLN A 460 -0.18 23.06 9.72
CA GLN A 460 0.80 22.76 10.75
C GLN A 460 1.98 22.02 10.10
N PRO A 461 3.22 22.53 10.21
CA PRO A 461 4.37 21.89 9.57
C PRO A 461 5.01 20.81 10.45
N ILE A 462 5.82 19.97 9.81
CA ILE A 462 6.91 19.24 10.47
C ILE A 462 8.11 20.20 10.58
N LEU A 463 8.69 20.38 11.78
CA LEU A 463 9.99 21.06 11.89
C LEU A 463 11.10 20.05 11.66
N ILE A 464 12.04 20.36 10.79
CA ILE A 464 13.19 19.51 10.48
C ILE A 464 14.45 20.28 10.85
N THR A 465 15.23 19.76 11.80
CA THR A 465 16.53 20.36 12.17
C THR A 465 17.64 19.82 11.28
N GLY A 466 18.85 20.39 11.38
CA GLY A 466 19.99 19.93 10.55
C GLY A 466 19.92 20.43 9.11
N ALA A 467 19.52 21.70 8.90
CA ALA A 467 19.29 22.28 7.58
C ALA A 467 20.44 22.14 6.57
N THR A 468 21.68 22.05 7.06
CA THR A 468 22.90 21.91 6.24
C THR A 468 23.40 20.46 6.14
N GLY A 469 22.73 19.51 6.77
CA GLY A 469 23.13 18.10 6.83
C GLY A 469 22.38 17.22 5.85
N THR A 470 22.98 16.07 5.51
CA THR A 470 22.42 15.05 4.61
C THR A 470 20.99 14.66 4.98
N LEU A 471 20.76 14.32 6.25
CA LEU A 471 19.48 13.80 6.72
C LEU A 471 18.39 14.88 6.74
N GLY A 472 18.71 16.11 7.16
CA GLY A 472 17.76 17.23 7.13
C GLY A 472 17.29 17.56 5.72
N GLY A 473 18.22 17.61 4.75
CA GLY A 473 17.89 17.79 3.34
C GLY A 473 17.12 16.62 2.74
N ALA A 474 17.41 15.39 3.16
CA ALA A 474 16.69 14.18 2.76
C ALA A 474 15.22 14.20 3.23
N PHE A 475 14.97 14.53 4.51
CA PHE A 475 13.61 14.68 5.02
C PHE A 475 12.83 15.80 4.32
N ALA A 476 13.47 16.93 4.04
CA ALA A 476 12.85 18.00 3.28
C ALA A 476 12.42 17.54 1.88
N ARG A 477 13.30 16.82 1.16
CA ARG A 477 12.98 16.21 -0.14
C ARG A 477 11.82 15.21 -0.05
N ALA A 478 11.83 14.34 0.97
CA ALA A 478 10.76 13.37 1.19
C ALA A 478 9.42 14.07 1.50
N CYS A 479 9.41 15.08 2.37
CA CYS A 479 8.22 15.86 2.69
C CYS A 479 7.65 16.58 1.46
N GLU A 480 8.50 17.20 0.64
CA GLU A 480 8.08 17.84 -0.61
C GLU A 480 7.41 16.83 -1.55
N ARG A 481 8.07 15.69 -1.82
CA ARG A 481 7.55 14.61 -2.67
C ARG A 481 6.21 14.06 -2.17
N ARG A 482 6.08 13.92 -0.85
CA ARG A 482 4.90 13.37 -0.14
C ARG A 482 3.81 14.41 0.14
N ASN A 483 4.05 15.67 -0.26
CA ASN A 483 3.17 16.80 0.00
C ASN A 483 2.79 16.92 1.49
N LEU A 484 3.81 16.85 2.35
CA LEU A 484 3.72 17.11 3.78
C LEU A 484 4.21 18.53 4.05
N ALA A 485 3.43 19.34 4.76
CA ALA A 485 3.87 20.67 5.15
C ALA A 485 5.10 20.55 6.07
N TYR A 486 6.18 21.24 5.74
CA TYR A 486 7.42 21.18 6.52
C TYR A 486 8.13 22.53 6.58
N ARG A 487 9.00 22.68 7.59
CA ARG A 487 9.93 23.79 7.71
C ARG A 487 11.30 23.24 8.12
N ILE A 488 12.28 23.39 7.24
CA ILE A 488 13.67 23.14 7.59
C ILE A 488 14.20 24.34 8.40
N ILE A 489 14.86 24.05 9.51
CA ILE A 489 15.27 25.06 10.50
C ILE A 489 16.79 25.04 10.67
N THR A 490 17.38 26.23 10.58
CA THR A 490 18.80 26.46 10.84
C THR A 490 19.08 26.61 12.34
N ARG A 491 20.34 26.43 12.76
CA ARG A 491 20.75 26.67 14.15
C ARG A 491 20.47 28.11 14.62
N ALA A 492 20.51 29.08 13.71
CA ALA A 492 20.20 30.48 14.04
C ALA A 492 18.71 30.71 14.30
N GLU A 493 17.83 29.93 13.67
CA GLU A 493 16.38 30.00 13.88
C GLU A 493 15.93 29.21 15.11
N MET A 494 16.62 28.13 15.47
CA MET A 494 16.39 27.34 16.67
C MET A 494 17.69 26.66 17.13
N ASP A 495 18.30 27.16 18.21
CA ASP A 495 19.37 26.42 18.88
C ASP A 495 18.73 25.39 19.80
N MET A 496 18.82 24.12 19.41
CA MET A 496 18.19 23.01 20.14
C MET A 496 18.69 22.86 21.58
N ALA A 497 19.88 23.40 21.91
CA ALA A 497 20.41 23.35 23.26
C ALA A 497 20.03 24.58 24.11
N ASP A 498 19.22 25.50 23.59
CA ASP A 498 18.66 26.65 24.30
C ASP A 498 17.12 26.49 24.44
N PRO A 499 16.60 26.23 25.66
CA PRO A 499 15.17 26.07 25.89
C PRO A 499 14.33 27.26 25.43
N ALA A 500 14.81 28.50 25.57
CA ALA A 500 14.06 29.69 25.18
C ALA A 500 13.96 29.80 23.65
N SER A 501 15.03 29.44 22.94
CA SER A 501 15.05 29.38 21.48
C SER A 501 14.05 28.34 20.94
N VAL A 502 14.00 27.15 21.57
CA VAL A 502 13.05 26.09 21.20
C VAL A 502 11.60 26.53 21.42
N GLU A 503 11.28 27.12 22.58
CA GLU A 503 9.93 27.63 22.86
C GLU A 503 9.49 28.72 21.87
N ALA A 504 10.40 29.63 21.51
CA ALA A 504 10.12 30.65 20.51
C ALA A 504 9.81 30.05 19.13
N ALA A 505 10.53 29.01 18.71
CA ALA A 505 10.28 28.31 17.46
C ALA A 505 8.92 27.59 17.47
N PHE A 506 8.56 26.92 18.57
CA PHE A 506 7.27 26.23 18.70
C PHE A 506 6.10 27.21 18.67
N ALA A 507 6.19 28.32 19.40
CA ALA A 507 5.18 29.38 19.38
C ALA A 507 4.99 29.99 17.99
N ARG A 508 6.09 30.17 17.24
CA ARG A 508 6.10 30.74 15.89
C ARG A 508 5.50 29.80 14.85
N TYR A 509 5.94 28.53 14.83
CA TYR A 509 5.62 27.62 13.73
C TYR A 509 4.46 26.66 14.02
N ARG A 510 4.10 26.44 15.30
CA ARG A 510 3.02 25.55 15.74
C ARG A 510 3.04 24.17 15.05
N PRO A 511 4.18 23.46 15.11
CA PRO A 511 4.31 22.20 14.40
C PRO A 511 3.45 21.11 15.01
N TRP A 512 3.20 20.04 14.24
CA TRP A 512 2.63 18.81 14.76
C TRP A 512 3.69 17.72 14.99
N ALA A 513 4.87 17.88 14.39
CA ALA A 513 6.03 17.03 14.62
C ALA A 513 7.35 17.79 14.53
N VAL A 514 8.37 17.27 15.20
CA VAL A 514 9.78 17.65 15.07
C VAL A 514 10.60 16.43 14.70
N ILE A 515 11.37 16.53 13.61
CA ILE A 515 12.39 15.57 13.19
C ILE A 515 13.75 16.18 13.51
N ASN A 516 14.42 15.64 14.52
CA ASN A 516 15.77 16.01 14.87
C ASN A 516 16.79 15.29 13.98
N ALA A 517 17.07 15.87 12.81
CA ALA A 517 18.12 15.40 11.89
C ALA A 517 19.46 16.15 12.09
N GLY A 518 19.60 16.94 13.15
CA GLY A 518 20.83 17.62 13.54
C GLY A 518 21.62 16.89 14.63
N GLY A 519 22.92 17.14 14.69
CA GLY A 519 23.80 16.60 15.73
C GLY A 519 25.27 16.63 15.33
N TYR A 520 26.12 16.24 16.27
CA TYR A 520 27.55 16.05 16.05
C TYR A 520 27.77 14.71 15.38
N VAL A 521 28.44 14.65 14.22
CA VAL A 521 28.59 13.43 13.39
C VAL A 521 30.02 12.92 13.22
N LYS A 522 31.02 13.70 13.65
CA LYS A 522 32.43 13.41 13.38
C LYS A 522 33.04 12.50 14.44
N VAL A 523 32.88 11.18 14.26
CA VAL A 523 33.22 10.14 15.26
C VAL A 523 34.63 10.31 15.85
N ASP A 524 35.68 10.41 15.03
CA ASP A 524 37.06 10.55 15.55
C ASP A 524 37.29 11.90 16.26
N GLN A 525 36.69 12.99 15.78
CA GLN A 525 36.86 14.31 16.40
C GLN A 525 36.15 14.42 17.76
N ALA A 526 35.14 13.57 18.02
CA ALA A 526 34.38 13.56 19.27
C ALA A 526 35.27 13.30 20.50
N GLU A 527 36.33 12.51 20.35
CA GLU A 527 37.29 12.21 21.42
C GLU A 527 37.99 13.47 21.95
N SER A 528 38.16 14.49 21.10
CA SER A 528 38.74 15.79 21.46
C SER A 528 37.70 16.88 21.75
N GLU A 529 36.53 16.82 21.12
CA GLU A 529 35.44 17.81 21.25
C GLU A 529 34.30 17.33 22.17
N VAL A 530 34.63 16.69 23.30
CA VAL A 530 33.67 16.00 24.19
C VAL A 530 32.48 16.89 24.56
N GLN A 531 32.72 18.10 25.08
CA GLN A 531 31.66 19.00 25.53
C GLN A 531 30.69 19.38 24.41
N ARG A 532 31.21 19.61 23.20
CA ARG A 532 30.41 19.95 22.03
C ARG A 532 29.60 18.73 21.57
N CYS A 533 30.21 17.55 21.55
CA CYS A 533 29.53 16.30 21.21
C CYS A 533 28.33 16.06 22.14
N PHE A 534 28.50 16.15 23.46
CA PHE A 534 27.40 15.98 24.42
C PHE A 534 26.35 17.11 24.35
N ARG A 535 26.77 18.36 24.10
CA ARG A 535 25.81 19.46 23.91
C ARG A 535 24.89 19.20 22.72
N GLU A 536 25.45 18.79 21.58
CA GLU A 536 24.71 18.62 20.33
C GLU A 536 23.96 17.29 20.26
N ASN A 537 24.55 16.19 20.73
CA ASN A 537 23.93 14.86 20.64
C ASN A 537 23.07 14.49 21.84
N THR A 538 23.31 15.04 23.04
CA THR A 538 22.61 14.66 24.27
C THR A 538 21.70 15.78 24.78
N LEU A 539 22.25 16.95 25.11
CA LEU A 539 21.49 18.04 25.72
C LEU A 539 20.41 18.59 24.78
N ALA A 540 20.78 18.86 23.52
CA ALA A 540 19.87 19.38 22.50
C ALA A 540 18.61 18.52 22.29
N PRO A 541 18.70 17.22 21.96
CA PRO A 541 17.50 16.40 21.80
C PRO A 541 16.68 16.24 23.10
N THR A 542 17.30 16.23 24.28
CA THR A 542 16.55 16.23 25.56
C THR A 542 15.68 17.48 25.71
N ILE A 543 16.23 18.67 25.41
CA ILE A 543 15.48 19.94 25.50
C ILE A 543 14.31 19.97 24.50
N VAL A 544 14.56 19.56 23.25
CA VAL A 544 13.53 19.51 22.21
C VAL A 544 12.45 18.48 22.57
N GLY A 545 12.82 17.30 23.07
CA GLY A 545 11.88 16.28 23.53
C GLY A 545 10.97 16.80 24.64
N LEU A 546 11.53 17.49 25.65
CA LEU A 546 10.73 18.11 26.71
C LEU A 546 9.77 19.18 26.19
N ALA A 547 10.15 19.95 25.18
CA ALA A 547 9.25 20.90 24.52
C ALA A 547 8.14 20.18 23.74
N CYS A 548 8.46 19.08 23.06
CA CYS A 548 7.48 18.27 22.34
C CYS A 548 6.36 17.76 23.26
N ILE A 549 6.70 17.29 24.47
CA ILE A 549 5.70 16.89 25.48
C ILE A 549 4.77 18.06 25.84
N ARG A 550 5.35 19.24 26.14
CA ARG A 550 4.58 20.42 26.58
C ARG A 550 3.56 20.89 25.54
N HIS A 551 3.87 20.69 24.26
CA HIS A 551 3.06 21.16 23.13
C HIS A 551 2.26 20.05 22.44
N ASP A 552 2.28 18.81 22.95
CA ASP A 552 1.68 17.62 22.32
C ASP A 552 2.14 17.40 20.86
N VAL A 553 3.45 17.55 20.64
CA VAL A 553 4.11 17.44 19.34
C VAL A 553 4.85 16.12 19.25
N ARG A 554 4.82 15.47 18.09
CA ARG A 554 5.57 14.22 17.87
C ARG A 554 7.06 14.51 17.76
N PHE A 555 7.89 13.69 18.41
CA PHE A 555 9.34 13.85 18.35
C PHE A 555 10.00 12.62 17.72
N VAL A 556 10.80 12.85 16.67
CA VAL A 556 11.65 11.84 16.04
C VAL A 556 13.10 12.27 16.19
N THR A 557 13.97 11.39 16.69
CA THR A 557 15.41 11.65 16.83
C THR A 557 16.25 10.44 16.44
N PHE A 558 17.51 10.67 16.06
CA PHE A 558 18.39 9.65 15.50
C PHE A 558 19.56 9.31 16.43
N SER A 559 19.78 8.01 16.55
CA SER A 559 20.91 7.39 17.21
C SER A 559 21.75 6.58 16.21
N SER A 560 22.71 5.81 16.70
CA SER A 560 23.71 5.11 15.90
C SER A 560 23.94 3.70 16.42
N ASP A 561 24.35 2.80 15.54
CA ASP A 561 24.93 1.51 15.86
C ASP A 561 26.19 1.56 16.75
N LEU A 562 26.88 2.71 16.82
CA LEU A 562 28.03 2.93 17.70
C LEU A 562 27.67 3.03 19.20
N VAL A 563 26.40 2.84 19.57
CA VAL A 563 25.96 2.63 20.96
C VAL A 563 26.34 1.25 21.50
N PHE A 564 26.84 0.34 20.65
CA PHE A 564 27.20 -1.04 21.01
C PHE A 564 28.72 -1.27 21.06
N ASP A 565 29.14 -2.31 21.79
CA ASP A 565 30.55 -2.67 22.00
C ASP A 565 31.11 -3.61 20.91
N GLY A 566 30.23 -4.22 20.13
CA GLY A 566 30.55 -5.18 19.08
C GLY A 566 31.06 -6.54 19.54
N LYS A 567 30.71 -6.97 20.76
CA LYS A 567 31.04 -8.32 21.25
C LYS A 567 30.09 -9.42 20.76
N ARG A 568 28.96 -9.07 20.15
CA ARG A 568 28.01 -10.07 19.61
C ARG A 568 28.48 -10.60 18.25
N ALA A 569 28.09 -11.84 17.97
CA ALA A 569 28.31 -12.50 16.67
C ALA A 569 27.06 -12.47 15.77
N VAL A 570 25.96 -11.87 16.24
CA VAL A 570 24.68 -11.73 15.53
C VAL A 570 24.22 -10.27 15.61
N PRO A 571 23.38 -9.79 14.66
CA PRO A 571 22.89 -8.42 14.67
C PRO A 571 22.28 -8.02 16.02
N TYR A 572 22.58 -6.79 16.45
CA TYR A 572 21.99 -6.22 17.66
C TYR A 572 20.53 -5.85 17.38
N VAL A 573 19.64 -6.10 18.35
CA VAL A 573 18.21 -5.72 18.29
C VAL A 573 17.89 -4.57 19.25
N GLU A 574 16.67 -4.02 19.19
CA GLU A 574 16.21 -2.89 20.01
C GLU A 574 16.42 -3.10 21.51
N SER A 575 16.12 -4.32 21.99
CA SER A 575 16.20 -4.71 23.40
C SER A 575 17.62 -4.94 23.92
N ASP A 576 18.63 -4.95 23.05
CA ASP A 576 20.02 -5.14 23.47
C ASP A 576 20.56 -3.92 24.23
N ARG A 577 21.32 -4.21 25.30
CA ARG A 577 21.92 -3.19 26.15
C ARG A 577 23.03 -2.44 25.40
N THR A 578 22.98 -1.11 25.46
CA THR A 578 24.04 -0.23 24.94
C THR A 578 25.31 -0.33 25.79
N ALA A 579 26.47 -0.36 25.13
CA ALA A 579 27.79 -0.36 25.75
C ALA A 579 28.80 0.32 24.80
N PRO A 580 28.70 1.64 24.57
CA PRO A 580 29.51 2.33 23.57
C PRO A 580 31.01 2.33 23.94
N LEU A 581 31.88 2.29 22.93
CA LEU A 581 33.34 2.27 23.12
C LEU A 581 34.00 3.64 23.15
N GLY A 582 33.34 4.68 22.61
CA GLY A 582 33.91 6.02 22.47
C GLY A 582 32.90 7.14 22.75
N VAL A 583 33.38 8.38 22.75
CA VAL A 583 32.61 9.56 23.17
C VAL A 583 31.36 9.78 22.32
N TYR A 584 31.46 9.59 21.00
CA TYR A 584 30.32 9.73 20.10
C TYR A 584 29.19 8.74 20.45
N GLY A 585 29.53 7.46 20.62
CA GLY A 585 28.58 6.42 20.99
C GLY A 585 27.94 6.68 22.36
N GLN A 586 28.75 7.12 23.34
CA GLN A 586 28.24 7.50 24.67
C GLN A 586 27.25 8.67 24.59
N SER A 587 27.56 9.69 23.80
CA SER A 587 26.65 10.84 23.64
C SER A 587 25.29 10.45 23.06
N LYS A 588 25.27 9.47 22.14
CA LYS A 588 24.06 8.93 21.53
C LYS A 588 23.28 8.06 22.51
N ALA A 589 23.94 7.12 23.20
CA ALA A 589 23.30 6.27 24.21
C ALA A 589 22.66 7.09 25.35
N ASP A 590 23.37 8.12 25.83
CA ASP A 590 22.82 9.04 26.85
C ASP A 590 21.61 9.82 26.33
N ALA A 591 21.59 10.16 25.04
CA ALA A 591 20.46 10.85 24.43
C ALA A 591 19.23 9.95 24.34
N GLU A 592 19.40 8.69 23.92
CA GLU A 592 18.33 7.69 23.89
C GLU A 592 17.68 7.57 25.27
N GLN A 593 18.50 7.37 26.31
CA GLN A 593 18.03 7.24 27.69
C GLN A 593 17.28 8.48 28.14
N ARG A 594 17.88 9.67 28.03
CA ARG A 594 17.26 10.92 28.53
C ARG A 594 15.99 11.30 27.79
N VAL A 595 15.94 11.07 26.47
CA VAL A 595 14.74 11.37 25.67
C VAL A 595 13.62 10.42 26.05
N LEU A 596 13.88 9.12 26.19
CA LEU A 596 12.85 8.12 26.50
C LEU A 596 12.40 8.14 27.96
N ASP A 597 13.28 8.51 28.89
CA ASP A 597 12.91 8.77 30.30
C ASP A 597 11.97 9.97 30.41
N ALA A 598 12.16 10.98 29.56
CA ALA A 598 11.30 12.17 29.51
C ALA A 598 9.99 11.90 28.75
N ASP A 599 10.06 11.29 27.58
CA ASP A 599 8.92 10.96 26.71
C ASP A 599 9.02 9.53 26.17
N PRO A 600 8.32 8.57 26.79
CA PRO A 600 8.20 7.21 26.26
C PRO A 600 7.49 7.12 24.90
N ASN A 601 6.85 8.20 24.43
CA ASN A 601 6.19 8.28 23.13
C ASN A 601 7.08 8.85 22.02
N ALA A 602 8.30 9.31 22.33
CA ALA A 602 9.25 9.74 21.31
C ALA A 602 9.70 8.56 20.45
N LEU A 603 9.93 8.80 19.16
CA LEU A 603 10.48 7.84 18.22
C LEU A 603 11.99 8.03 18.11
N VAL A 604 12.76 7.03 18.53
CA VAL A 604 14.23 7.03 18.46
C VAL A 604 14.66 6.03 17.40
N ILE A 605 15.30 6.48 16.33
CA ILE A 605 15.75 5.61 15.25
C ILE A 605 17.24 5.34 15.40
N ARG A 606 17.60 4.10 15.73
CA ARG A 606 18.97 3.60 15.55
C ARG A 606 19.15 3.21 14.10
N SER A 607 20.21 3.72 13.51
CA SER A 607 20.60 3.35 12.16
C SER A 607 22.12 3.23 12.10
N SER A 608 22.63 2.76 10.98
CA SER A 608 24.07 2.58 10.77
C SER A 608 24.52 3.52 9.65
N SER A 609 25.61 3.16 8.99
CA SER A 609 26.29 4.00 8.02
C SER A 609 25.41 4.36 6.83
N PHE A 610 25.18 5.66 6.66
CA PHE A 610 24.34 6.20 5.60
C PHE A 610 25.04 6.15 4.24
N PHE A 611 24.27 5.83 3.21
CA PHE A 611 24.66 6.05 1.82
C PHE A 611 23.48 6.53 0.96
N GLY A 612 23.79 7.23 -0.12
CA GLY A 612 22.79 7.75 -1.06
C GLY A 612 23.30 8.95 -1.84
N LEU A 613 22.81 9.15 -3.06
CA LEU A 613 23.28 10.21 -3.98
C LEU A 613 23.04 11.64 -3.46
N TRP A 614 22.21 11.79 -2.43
CA TRP A 614 21.96 13.07 -1.78
C TRP A 614 23.14 13.57 -0.92
N ASP A 615 24.16 12.74 -0.72
CA ASP A 615 25.41 13.07 -0.06
C ASP A 615 26.58 12.53 -0.86
N GLN A 616 27.35 13.41 -1.50
CA GLN A 616 28.49 13.03 -2.34
C GLN A 616 29.70 12.55 -1.52
N HIS A 617 29.68 12.75 -0.20
CA HIS A 617 30.77 12.37 0.69
C HIS A 617 30.49 11.07 1.44
N ASN A 618 29.47 10.29 1.05
CA ASN A 618 29.25 8.98 1.65
C ASN A 618 30.27 7.94 1.13
N PHE A 619 30.46 6.87 1.91
CA PHE A 619 31.45 5.83 1.63
C PHE A 619 31.28 5.14 0.27
N VAL A 620 30.04 4.81 -0.12
CA VAL A 620 29.75 4.12 -1.38
C VAL A 620 30.10 5.02 -2.57
N THR A 621 29.75 6.31 -2.52
CA THR A 621 30.14 7.29 -3.55
C THR A 621 31.66 7.41 -3.66
N GLN A 622 32.35 7.57 -2.53
CA GLN A 622 33.82 7.68 -2.52
C GLN A 622 34.51 6.43 -3.07
N ALA A 623 34.03 5.24 -2.71
CA ALA A 623 34.56 3.97 -3.19
C ALA A 623 34.41 3.85 -4.71
N LEU A 624 33.20 4.06 -5.22
CA LEU A 624 32.92 3.96 -6.65
C LEU A 624 33.69 5.00 -7.46
N ASP A 625 33.75 6.25 -6.98
CA ASP A 625 34.46 7.32 -7.69
C ASP A 625 35.97 7.08 -7.71
N ALA A 626 36.57 6.59 -6.61
CA ALA A 626 37.98 6.24 -6.57
C ALA A 626 38.30 5.10 -7.55
N LEU A 627 37.54 4.00 -7.48
CA LEU A 627 37.74 2.82 -8.33
C LEU A 627 37.53 3.15 -9.81
N ASP A 628 36.48 3.92 -10.14
CA ASP A 628 36.25 4.40 -11.49
C ASP A 628 37.45 5.21 -12.00
N ASN A 629 38.00 6.09 -11.17
CA ASN A 629 39.16 6.92 -11.52
C ASN A 629 40.48 6.14 -11.55
N GLY A 630 40.46 4.82 -11.39
CA GLY A 630 41.66 3.99 -11.38
C GLY A 630 42.56 4.26 -10.17
N ALA A 631 41.96 4.76 -9.08
CA ALA A 631 42.66 5.02 -7.83
C ALA A 631 42.41 3.89 -6.81
N PRO A 632 43.40 3.50 -6.01
CA PRO A 632 43.21 2.53 -4.95
C PRO A 632 42.26 3.06 -3.88
N PHE A 633 41.36 2.20 -3.40
CA PHE A 633 40.42 2.53 -2.33
C PHE A 633 40.60 1.56 -1.16
N VAL A 634 40.98 2.09 0.00
CA VAL A 634 41.21 1.30 1.21
C VAL A 634 39.92 1.19 2.02
N ALA A 635 39.50 -0.03 2.36
CA ALA A 635 38.31 -0.28 3.16
C ALA A 635 38.58 -1.28 4.29
N ALA A 636 37.93 -1.08 5.45
CA ALA A 636 38.09 -1.97 6.59
C ALA A 636 37.56 -3.38 6.27
N SER A 637 38.37 -4.40 6.51
CA SER A 637 38.03 -5.82 6.24
C SER A 637 37.47 -6.57 7.45
N ASP A 638 37.48 -5.94 8.63
CA ASP A 638 37.19 -6.57 9.94
C ASP A 638 36.20 -5.77 10.79
N ILE A 639 35.56 -4.73 10.23
CA ILE A 639 34.48 -3.96 10.85
C ILE A 639 33.19 -4.24 10.09
N THR A 640 32.25 -4.92 10.75
CA THR A 640 30.96 -5.30 10.18
C THR A 640 29.88 -4.30 10.60
N VAL A 641 29.16 -3.75 9.61
CA VAL A 641 28.07 -2.78 9.77
C VAL A 641 26.82 -3.26 9.05
N SER A 642 25.72 -2.51 9.14
CA SER A 642 24.48 -2.77 8.38
C SER A 642 24.04 -1.52 7.62
N PRO A 643 24.59 -1.26 6.41
CA PRO A 643 24.44 0.00 5.69
C PRO A 643 22.98 0.42 5.53
N THR A 644 22.76 1.74 5.51
CA THR A 644 21.40 2.30 5.45
C THR A 644 21.27 3.29 4.30
N TYR A 645 20.34 2.98 3.40
CA TYR A 645 20.02 3.82 2.27
C TYR A 645 19.12 4.97 2.71
N VAL A 646 19.61 6.20 2.57
CA VAL A 646 18.96 7.39 3.12
C VAL A 646 17.52 7.59 2.60
N PRO A 647 17.21 7.39 1.30
CA PRO A 647 15.83 7.48 0.82
C PRO A 647 14.86 6.54 1.55
N ASP A 648 15.23 5.28 1.76
CA ASP A 648 14.36 4.30 2.45
C ASP A 648 14.19 4.65 3.93
N LEU A 649 15.27 5.12 4.56
CA LEU A 649 15.27 5.56 5.95
C LEU A 649 14.28 6.69 6.17
N VAL A 650 14.32 7.74 5.35
CA VAL A 650 13.46 8.91 5.57
C VAL A 650 11.99 8.60 5.26
N ASP A 651 11.70 7.78 4.25
CA ASP A 651 10.31 7.39 3.95
C ASP A 651 9.72 6.53 5.06
N THR A 652 10.48 5.54 5.54
CA THR A 652 10.05 4.65 6.62
C THR A 652 9.91 5.42 7.94
N ALA A 653 10.84 6.33 8.25
CA ALA A 653 10.76 7.15 9.46
C ALA A 653 9.51 8.05 9.47
N LEU A 654 9.16 8.63 8.32
CA LEU A 654 7.91 9.40 8.17
C LEU A 654 6.69 8.51 8.37
N ASP A 655 6.66 7.29 7.80
CA ASP A 655 5.55 6.36 8.00
C ASP A 655 5.38 5.95 9.47
N LEU A 656 6.47 5.62 10.16
CA LEU A 656 6.43 5.30 11.59
C LEU A 656 5.95 6.50 12.43
N MET A 657 6.39 7.72 12.10
CA MET A 657 5.93 8.93 12.76
C MET A 657 4.42 9.16 12.55
N ILE A 658 3.91 8.95 11.33
CA ILE A 658 2.49 9.08 10.99
C ILE A 658 1.66 7.97 11.68
N ASP A 659 2.22 6.77 11.77
CA ASP A 659 1.66 5.62 12.51
C ASP A 659 1.67 5.84 14.03
N LYS A 660 2.31 6.90 14.51
CA LYS A 660 2.50 7.25 15.94
C LYS A 660 3.30 6.17 16.69
N GLU A 661 4.25 5.54 16.01
CA GLU A 661 5.20 4.62 16.61
C GLU A 661 6.14 5.33 17.59
N LYS A 662 6.63 4.56 18.56
CA LYS A 662 7.35 5.08 19.73
C LYS A 662 8.47 4.17 20.19
N GLY A 663 9.37 4.69 21.02
CA GLY A 663 10.53 3.97 21.52
C GLY A 663 11.60 3.82 20.45
N ILE A 664 12.52 2.89 20.69
CA ILE A 664 13.64 2.63 19.80
C ILE A 664 13.21 1.75 18.63
N TRP A 665 13.64 2.10 17.43
CA TRP A 665 13.50 1.30 16.20
C TRP A 665 14.85 1.22 15.49
N HIS A 666 15.22 0.04 15.01
CA HIS A 666 16.38 -0.13 14.13
C HIS A 666 15.92 -0.08 12.68
N LEU A 667 16.44 0.88 11.91
CA LEU A 667 16.17 1.02 10.48
C LEU A 667 17.46 0.93 9.68
N THR A 668 17.65 -0.21 9.01
CA THR A 668 18.78 -0.53 8.12
C THR A 668 18.30 -1.43 6.98
N ASN A 669 19.04 -1.55 5.89
CA ASN A 669 18.72 -2.50 4.80
C ASN A 669 19.11 -3.97 5.16
N CYS A 670 19.17 -4.29 6.46
CA CYS A 670 19.27 -5.61 7.11
C CYS A 670 20.40 -6.60 6.71
N THR A 671 21.34 -6.22 5.85
CA THR A 671 22.51 -7.04 5.51
C THR A 671 23.73 -6.65 6.34
N ALA A 672 24.29 -7.59 7.10
CA ALA A 672 25.55 -7.41 7.84
C ALA A 672 26.76 -7.61 6.90
N VAL A 673 27.52 -6.54 6.66
CA VAL A 673 28.67 -6.56 5.73
C VAL A 673 29.85 -5.78 6.31
N THR A 674 31.06 -6.20 5.97
CA THR A 674 32.24 -5.36 6.19
C THR A 674 32.27 -4.19 5.22
N TRP A 675 33.02 -3.14 5.55
CA TRP A 675 33.21 -2.00 4.64
C TRP A 675 33.81 -2.41 3.29
N ALA A 676 34.76 -3.35 3.30
CA ALA A 676 35.32 -3.91 2.07
C ALA A 676 34.28 -4.68 1.25
N GLN A 677 33.42 -5.47 1.89
CA GLN A 677 32.32 -6.16 1.20
C GLN A 677 31.30 -5.17 0.62
N LEU A 678 30.94 -4.11 1.35
CA LEU A 678 30.03 -3.07 0.84
C LEU A 678 30.61 -2.41 -0.42
N ALA A 679 31.89 -2.05 -0.42
CA ALA A 679 32.55 -1.48 -1.59
C ALA A 679 32.54 -2.44 -2.79
N ALA A 680 32.82 -3.73 -2.55
CA ALA A 680 32.79 -4.76 -3.58
C ALA A 680 31.39 -4.97 -4.16
N MET A 681 30.36 -5.06 -3.31
CA MET A 681 28.96 -5.20 -3.74
C MET A 681 28.51 -3.98 -4.56
N ALA A 682 28.85 -2.77 -4.12
CA ALA A 682 28.53 -1.56 -4.85
C ALA A 682 29.22 -1.51 -6.23
N ALA A 683 30.50 -1.93 -6.29
CA ALA A 683 31.26 -1.98 -7.54
C ALA A 683 30.67 -2.99 -8.52
N ASP A 684 30.31 -4.18 -8.05
CA ASP A 684 29.66 -5.23 -8.86
C ASP A 684 28.34 -4.74 -9.48
N VAL A 685 27.44 -4.21 -8.65
CA VAL A 685 26.14 -3.69 -9.10
C VAL A 685 26.29 -2.49 -10.05
N ALA A 686 27.30 -1.65 -9.85
CA ALA A 686 27.57 -0.50 -10.70
C ALA A 686 28.37 -0.83 -11.98
N GLY A 687 28.86 -2.07 -12.13
CA GLY A 687 29.74 -2.46 -13.23
C GLY A 687 31.11 -1.79 -13.21
N VAL A 688 31.63 -1.48 -12.02
CA VAL A 688 32.95 -0.84 -11.80
C VAL A 688 33.98 -1.91 -11.42
N ASP A 689 35.18 -1.83 -11.98
CA ASP A 689 36.28 -2.77 -11.65
C ASP A 689 36.77 -2.57 -10.22
N ALA A 690 36.69 -3.63 -9.40
CA ALA A 690 37.11 -3.63 -8.00
C ALA A 690 38.58 -4.07 -7.80
N ALA A 691 39.38 -4.25 -8.86
CA ALA A 691 40.78 -4.71 -8.74
C ALA A 691 41.67 -3.82 -7.85
N LEU A 692 41.32 -2.53 -7.72
CA LEU A 692 42.03 -1.55 -6.89
C LEU A 692 41.41 -1.35 -5.49
N LEU A 693 40.42 -2.18 -5.11
CA LEU A 693 39.91 -2.23 -3.76
C LEU A 693 40.93 -2.92 -2.86
N GLU A 694 41.33 -2.26 -1.77
CA GLU A 694 42.33 -2.76 -0.82
C GLU A 694 41.69 -3.01 0.55
N PRO A 695 41.25 -4.25 0.85
CA PRO A 695 40.79 -4.63 2.17
C PRO A 695 41.93 -4.57 3.19
N ARG A 696 41.76 -3.83 4.30
CA ARG A 696 42.76 -3.74 5.38
C ARG A 696 42.12 -3.85 6.76
N PRO A 697 42.81 -4.43 7.76
CA PRO A 697 42.35 -4.40 9.15
C PRO A 697 42.21 -2.96 9.68
N ALA A 698 41.17 -2.69 10.46
CA ALA A 698 40.87 -1.36 10.99
C ALA A 698 42.01 -0.74 11.80
N ALA A 699 42.79 -1.56 12.49
CA ALA A 699 43.98 -1.14 13.24
C ALA A 699 45.05 -0.44 12.36
N ARG A 700 44.99 -0.61 11.04
CA ARG A 700 45.90 0.02 10.06
C ARG A 700 45.32 1.31 9.44
N LEU A 701 44.10 1.70 9.79
CA LEU A 701 43.41 2.87 9.21
C LEU A 701 43.61 4.18 9.99
N GLY A 702 44.29 4.13 11.14
CA GLY A 702 44.69 5.32 11.90
C GLY A 702 43.54 6.09 12.57
N HIS A 703 42.40 5.44 12.78
CA HIS A 703 41.27 6.01 13.49
C HIS A 703 41.57 6.30 14.97
N SER A 704 41.15 7.47 15.46
CA SER A 704 41.34 7.87 16.87
C SER A 704 40.29 7.27 17.78
N ALA A 705 39.03 7.20 17.32
CA ALA A 705 37.94 6.60 18.08
C ALA A 705 37.91 5.08 17.86
N LEU A 706 37.77 4.34 18.96
CA LEU A 706 37.53 2.90 18.91
C LEU A 706 36.17 2.62 18.26
N ARG A 707 36.17 1.74 17.26
CA ARG A 707 34.96 1.28 16.57
C ARG A 707 34.68 -0.18 16.94
N PRO A 708 33.41 -0.53 17.21
CA PRO A 708 33.04 -1.93 17.42
C PRO A 708 33.38 -2.74 16.16
N VAL A 709 33.96 -3.93 16.35
CA VAL A 709 34.26 -4.85 15.24
C VAL A 709 32.98 -5.37 14.56
N TYR A 710 31.86 -5.33 15.27
CA TYR A 710 30.55 -5.74 14.79
C TYR A 710 29.47 -4.81 15.32
N SER A 711 28.80 -4.03 14.48
CA SER A 711 27.69 -3.15 14.89
C SER A 711 26.45 -3.32 14.02
N ALA A 712 26.36 -4.41 13.26
CA ALA A 712 25.20 -4.67 12.43
C ALA A 712 23.91 -4.72 13.27
N LEU A 713 22.87 -4.08 12.75
CA LEU A 713 21.56 -3.95 13.38
C LEU A 713 20.55 -4.89 12.71
N GLY A 714 19.79 -5.59 13.55
CA GLY A 714 18.55 -6.28 13.20
C GLY A 714 17.38 -5.65 13.94
N SER A 715 16.15 -5.95 13.54
CA SER A 715 14.96 -5.37 14.16
C SER A 715 14.04 -6.47 14.67
N GLU A 716 13.77 -6.49 15.98
CA GLU A 716 12.72 -7.33 16.56
C GLU A 716 11.32 -6.72 16.37
N ARG A 717 11.27 -5.47 15.91
CA ARG A 717 10.05 -4.71 15.62
C ARG A 717 9.58 -4.81 14.17
N GLY A 718 10.38 -5.42 13.31
CA GLY A 718 10.07 -5.68 11.90
C GLY A 718 11.12 -5.13 10.94
N VAL A 719 11.32 -5.85 9.83
CA VAL A 719 12.23 -5.45 8.74
C VAL A 719 11.43 -4.62 7.75
N LEU A 720 11.63 -3.29 7.79
CA LEU A 720 10.80 -2.35 7.04
C LEU A 720 11.47 -1.78 5.78
N LEU A 721 12.80 -1.72 5.75
CA LEU A 721 13.56 -1.26 4.59
C LEU A 721 13.77 -2.42 3.61
N PRO A 722 13.82 -2.14 2.29
CA PRO A 722 14.22 -3.12 1.29
C PRO A 722 15.62 -3.73 1.58
N PRO A 723 15.93 -4.91 1.04
CA PRO A 723 17.26 -5.50 1.13
C PRO A 723 18.35 -4.56 0.59
N LEU A 724 19.60 -4.74 1.05
CA LEU A 724 20.73 -3.91 0.65
C LEU A 724 21.00 -3.97 -0.86
N GLU A 725 20.80 -5.13 -1.47
CA GLU A 725 20.99 -5.36 -2.90
C GLU A 725 20.06 -4.47 -3.73
N ASP A 726 18.76 -4.43 -3.38
CA ASP A 726 17.77 -3.54 -4.01
C ASP A 726 18.17 -2.07 -3.86
N ALA A 727 18.64 -1.67 -2.67
CA ALA A 727 19.07 -0.31 -2.42
C ALA A 727 20.33 0.08 -3.24
N LEU A 728 21.28 -0.83 -3.42
CA LEU A 728 22.47 -0.63 -4.26
C LEU A 728 22.10 -0.56 -5.74
N GLU A 729 21.16 -1.38 -6.22
CA GLU A 729 20.65 -1.32 -7.61
C GLU A 729 19.97 0.02 -7.90
N ARG A 730 19.11 0.49 -6.97
CA ARG A 730 18.50 1.82 -7.07
C ARG A 730 19.53 2.94 -7.01
N TYR A 731 20.54 2.81 -6.15
CA TYR A 731 21.64 3.77 -6.10
C TYR A 731 22.41 3.82 -7.43
N ALA A 732 22.79 2.67 -7.99
CA ALA A 732 23.57 2.55 -9.22
C ALA A 732 22.79 3.07 -10.44
N SER A 733 21.50 2.75 -10.56
CA SER A 733 20.65 3.21 -11.66
C SER A 733 20.44 4.73 -11.70
N MET A 734 20.53 5.39 -10.56
CA MET A 734 20.45 6.85 -10.46
C MET A 734 21.81 7.56 -10.55
N ARG A 735 22.92 6.81 -10.51
CA ARG A 735 24.26 7.38 -10.61
C ARG A 735 24.46 7.94 -12.03
N PRO A 736 24.96 9.18 -12.19
CA PRO A 736 25.26 9.72 -13.52
C PRO A 736 26.27 8.83 -14.26
N ALA A 737 25.95 8.38 -15.47
CA ALA A 737 26.89 7.62 -16.30
C ALA A 737 28.06 8.52 -16.75
N ARG A 738 29.27 7.95 -16.81
CA ARG A 738 30.49 8.64 -17.29
C ARG A 738 30.39 9.26 -18.69
N ASN A 739 29.45 8.82 -19.53
CA ASN A 739 29.31 9.24 -20.92
C ASN A 739 28.05 10.07 -21.24
N GLY A 740 27.52 10.85 -20.29
CA GLY A 740 26.48 11.85 -20.58
C GLY A 740 25.12 11.31 -21.05
N ALA A 741 24.88 9.99 -20.96
CA ALA A 741 23.57 9.42 -21.19
C ALA A 741 22.68 9.68 -19.96
N SER A 742 21.65 10.51 -20.17
CA SER A 742 20.59 10.84 -19.21
C SER A 742 20.04 9.60 -18.49
N ALA A 743 20.16 9.55 -17.17
CA ALA A 743 19.46 8.57 -16.34
C ALA A 743 17.94 8.72 -16.52
N VAL A 744 17.25 7.64 -16.88
CA VAL A 744 15.79 7.59 -16.91
C VAL A 744 15.30 7.69 -15.47
N SER A 745 14.38 8.63 -15.22
CA SER A 745 13.74 8.89 -13.92
C SER A 745 13.27 7.61 -13.22
N ALA A 746 14.08 7.09 -12.30
CA ALA A 746 13.75 5.97 -11.43
C ALA A 746 13.09 6.47 -10.13
N TYR A 747 11.83 6.88 -10.25
CA TYR A 747 10.87 6.86 -9.14
C TYR A 747 9.63 6.17 -9.69
N ARG A 748 9.48 4.87 -9.38
CA ARG A 748 8.22 4.13 -9.56
C ARG A 748 7.47 4.16 -8.24
#